data_AF-A0A7V7A9U8-F1
#
_entry.id   AF-A0A7V7A9U8-F1
#
_cell.length_a   1.000
_cell.length_b   1.000
_cell.length_c   1.000
_cell.angle_alpha   90.00
_cell.angle_beta   90.00
_cell.angle_gamma   90.00
#
_symmetry.space_group_name_H-M   'P 1'
#
loop_
_entity.id
_entity.type
_entity.pdbx_description
1 polymer ?
#
loop_
_entity_poly.entity_id
_entity_poly.type
_entity_poly.pdbx_seq_one_letter_code
_entity_poly.pdbx_strand_id
1 'polypeptide(L)'
;MSITKRFLNSLLIMGILFYNFSSPIKIQAASVSLNNCKNTHYKVASGTKDIACYTTYNEALNSMNNYPSKLGDVAYIIYMDKIINAKYAIVKLDTKSVTENINIYNTEYGTGYVNGFYGVDAAFLGYDSSKKRIKIKISGVVGYINESDGEIVPLNSSNSSFKIITEELRFRNSISLANNTIIIDGMPLNSVVEILNPIPTLKYGYEWYKVKYENIIGYIANNPKEPYLELVSEKSLLDTYYYKKNGNLYHQFVYNSSGRKIQNLYLGPAPSFLKDNVNYYSFDGIYFYTSIVNMLDDYKTGSNSKAYNKSPYYNYYLYLPYRTYSSVTANNLNDFIKSLNYTTKINRHAYYEFQLTENVAVPGIEECDAISNKTSKRECINNKRIATGKEGKWVDVTVGENFIANGSMLYNEGAAFVNSQTKYGTNALLTFSIAINESAYGRSHLAVTRYNIFGHKAYDSNPSAATEYDSINTAIMYHADRYASENYSNPATGLYNGSHLGNKGSGMNVKYASDPYWGEKAAANYASVVSKLDIDEFQKVTIGIKQIKNAVKVRYEPKTASKELYEIKSISNVPVVVLDKVTGQSLDGNNIWYKIQTDPSLKANGDYFNPGPYYPGGGEYNKNHSIGYVHSSLIYLATNISDVRTMPDVDFLSMLQLSKTGNYVRGYNIETKISGVKNKVAGKAEITVRDNNNNIKTDASLIATGDTIEVTNSEGSNSYTFVMYGDLNGDGKVSSADLLRMRQHLLGLKKLKGVYLESAELTDDAKVSSADLLRMRQHLLGIKKIRQ
;
A
#
# COMPACT_ATOMS: atom_id res chain seq x y z
N MET A 1 -77.78 -25.63 19.67
CA MET A 1 -77.75 -27.04 19.24
C MET A 1 -76.31 -27.51 19.37
N SER A 2 -76.03 -28.40 20.35
CA SER A 2 -74.82 -29.23 20.56
C SER A 2 -73.46 -28.50 20.78
N ILE A 3 -72.64 -28.67 21.83
CA ILE A 3 -72.54 -29.58 23.00
C ILE A 3 -71.76 -28.83 24.13
N THR A 4 -71.87 -29.38 25.33
CA THR A 4 -71.74 -28.87 26.69
C THR A 4 -70.34 -28.77 27.35
N LYS A 5 -70.36 -28.05 28.50
CA LYS A 5 -69.33 -27.70 29.50
C LYS A 5 -68.83 -28.84 30.44
N ARG A 6 -67.61 -28.63 30.97
CA ARG A 6 -67.08 -28.83 32.36
C ARG A 6 -66.74 -30.23 32.92
N PHE A 7 -65.55 -30.35 33.55
CA PHE A 7 -65.23 -30.62 34.97
C PHE A 7 -63.69 -30.81 35.11
N LEU A 8 -62.90 -29.95 35.78
CA LEU A 8 -62.61 -29.74 37.22
C LEU A 8 -61.91 -30.89 37.98
N ASN A 9 -60.69 -30.58 38.46
CA ASN A 9 -60.01 -30.97 39.70
C ASN A 9 -59.25 -32.30 39.89
N SER A 10 -57.97 -32.11 40.29
CA SER A 10 -57.27 -32.70 41.46
C SER A 10 -56.30 -33.89 41.29
N LEU A 11 -55.18 -33.78 42.05
CA LEU A 11 -54.03 -34.69 42.25
C LEU A 11 -52.86 -34.41 41.27
N LEU A 12 -51.77 -33.72 41.63
CA LEU A 12 -50.94 -33.93 42.82
C LEU A 12 -50.28 -32.63 43.28
N ILE A 13 -50.65 -32.19 44.49
CA ILE A 13 -49.84 -31.32 45.35
C ILE A 13 -48.74 -32.19 45.95
N MET A 14 -47.48 -31.90 45.64
CA MET A 14 -46.28 -32.03 46.48
C MET A 14 -45.06 -32.14 45.56
N GLY A 15 -44.21 -31.11 45.55
CA GLY A 15 -42.85 -31.28 45.04
C GLY A 15 -42.17 -30.13 44.31
N ILE A 16 -42.62 -28.85 44.36
CA ILE A 16 -41.76 -27.72 43.94
C ILE A 16 -42.01 -26.49 44.81
N LEU A 17 -41.81 -26.66 46.11
CA LEU A 17 -41.38 -25.61 47.03
C LEU A 17 -40.12 -26.18 47.68
N PHE A 18 -39.04 -25.39 47.73
CA PHE A 18 -37.64 -25.76 48.05
C PHE A 18 -36.75 -26.17 46.87
N TYR A 19 -36.41 -25.21 46.00
CA TYR A 19 -35.06 -25.09 45.44
C TYR A 19 -34.68 -23.61 45.33
N ASN A 20 -34.75 -22.90 46.46
CA ASN A 20 -34.02 -21.66 46.70
C ASN A 20 -33.32 -21.87 48.04
N PHE A 21 -32.15 -22.48 47.98
CA PHE A 21 -31.05 -22.54 48.97
C PHE A 21 -30.15 -23.75 48.63
N SER A 22 -29.73 -23.87 47.37
CA SER A 22 -28.37 -24.32 47.14
C SER A 22 -27.54 -23.07 47.04
N SER A 23 -26.75 -22.81 48.09
CA SER A 23 -25.59 -21.93 48.02
C SER A 23 -24.92 -22.14 46.66
N PRO A 24 -24.45 -21.10 45.94
CA PRO A 24 -23.57 -21.35 44.81
C PRO A 24 -22.48 -22.27 45.35
N ILE A 25 -22.35 -23.47 44.76
CA ILE A 25 -21.19 -24.31 45.02
C ILE A 25 -20.02 -23.43 44.58
N LYS A 26 -19.41 -22.74 45.54
CA LYS A 26 -18.09 -22.18 45.40
C LYS A 26 -17.25 -23.41 45.13
N ILE A 27 -16.95 -23.67 43.85
CA ILE A 27 -15.83 -24.50 43.48
C ILE A 27 -14.62 -23.71 43.99
N GLN A 28 -14.29 -23.88 45.26
CA GLN A 28 -13.08 -23.36 45.85
C GLN A 28 -11.99 -24.37 45.50
N ALA A 29 -11.54 -24.30 44.26
CA ALA A 29 -10.36 -25.02 43.81
C ALA A 29 -9.12 -24.25 44.28
N ALA A 30 -8.11 -25.00 44.72
CA ALA A 30 -7.06 -24.53 45.60
C ALA A 30 -6.10 -23.56 44.90
N SER A 31 -6.15 -22.28 45.28
CA SER A 31 -5.03 -21.36 45.03
C SER A 31 -3.78 -21.89 45.71
N VAL A 32 -2.67 -21.96 44.99
CA VAL A 32 -1.37 -22.31 45.55
C VAL A 32 -0.78 -21.06 46.20
N SER A 33 -0.23 -21.20 47.40
CA SER A 33 0.55 -20.12 48.03
C SER A 33 1.65 -19.65 47.09
N LEU A 34 1.85 -18.33 46.99
CA LEU A 34 2.91 -17.74 46.17
C LEU A 34 4.30 -18.30 46.52
N ASN A 35 4.54 -18.60 47.80
CA ASN A 35 5.80 -19.20 48.28
C ASN A 35 6.04 -20.62 47.72
N ASN A 36 4.99 -21.31 47.27
CA ASN A 36 5.04 -22.65 46.69
C ASN A 36 4.77 -22.63 45.17
N CYS A 37 4.83 -21.46 44.53
CA CYS A 37 4.55 -21.32 43.11
C CYS A 37 5.73 -21.88 42.29
N LYS A 38 5.54 -23.05 41.67
CA LYS A 38 6.49 -23.67 40.76
C LYS A 38 6.33 -23.08 39.36
N ASN A 39 7.37 -23.18 38.53
CA ASN A 39 7.33 -22.72 37.15
C ASN A 39 6.30 -23.46 36.26
N THR A 40 5.88 -24.66 36.69
CA THR A 40 4.82 -25.45 36.06
C THR A 40 3.42 -25.02 36.50
N HIS A 41 3.29 -24.04 37.39
CA HIS A 41 2.02 -23.43 37.77
C HIS A 41 1.76 -22.16 36.94
N TYR A 42 0.50 -21.75 36.89
CA TYR A 42 0.08 -20.50 36.27
C TYR A 42 0.09 -19.39 37.33
N LYS A 43 1.01 -18.43 37.19
CA LYS A 43 1.13 -17.30 38.10
C LYS A 43 0.41 -16.08 37.51
N VAL A 44 -0.48 -15.47 38.28
CA VAL A 44 -1.11 -14.19 37.93
C VAL A 44 -0.34 -13.07 38.62
N ALA A 45 0.05 -12.04 37.86
CA ALA A 45 0.79 -10.89 38.35
C ALA A 45 0.31 -9.59 37.67
N SER A 46 0.61 -8.44 38.26
CA SER A 46 0.46 -7.10 37.68
C SER A 46 1.67 -6.24 38.06
N GLY A 47 2.37 -5.67 37.08
CA GLY A 47 3.66 -5.00 37.32
C GLY A 47 4.64 -5.89 38.12
N THR A 48 5.07 -5.43 39.29
CA THR A 48 5.95 -6.17 40.22
C THR A 48 5.20 -7.09 41.19
N LYS A 49 3.87 -6.99 41.21
CA LYS A 49 3.03 -7.61 42.21
C LYS A 49 2.55 -8.98 41.74
N ASP A 50 3.02 -10.02 42.42
CA ASP A 50 2.42 -11.34 42.32
C ASP A 50 1.04 -11.33 43.00
N ILE A 51 0.00 -11.73 42.25
CA ILE A 51 -1.40 -11.72 42.70
C ILE A 51 -1.76 -13.07 43.31
N ALA A 52 -1.58 -14.16 42.55
CA ALA A 52 -1.91 -15.52 42.98
C ALA A 52 -1.27 -16.57 42.06
N CYS A 53 -1.24 -17.82 42.50
CA CYS A 53 -0.70 -18.95 41.73
C CYS A 53 -1.74 -20.08 41.66
N TYR A 54 -1.84 -20.73 40.50
CA TYR A 54 -2.88 -21.73 40.19
C TYR A 54 -2.30 -22.93 39.46
N THR A 55 -2.92 -24.11 39.62
CA THR A 55 -2.50 -25.32 38.91
C THR A 55 -3.13 -25.43 37.52
N THR A 56 -4.24 -24.73 37.28
CA THR A 56 -4.92 -24.73 35.98
C THR A 56 -4.96 -23.35 35.34
N TYR A 57 -4.95 -23.34 34.00
CA TYR A 57 -5.06 -22.11 33.22
C TYR A 57 -6.41 -21.39 33.44
N ASN A 58 -7.51 -22.12 33.55
CA ASN A 58 -8.84 -21.53 33.69
C ASN A 58 -9.01 -20.77 35.01
N GLU A 59 -8.42 -21.26 36.10
CA GLU A 59 -8.41 -20.55 37.39
C GLU A 59 -7.59 -19.27 37.31
N ALA A 60 -6.39 -19.34 36.72
CA ALA A 60 -5.55 -18.16 36.50
C ALA A 60 -6.25 -17.14 35.58
N LEU A 61 -6.95 -17.60 34.54
CA LEU A 61 -7.74 -16.76 33.63
C LEU A 61 -8.88 -16.05 34.36
N ASN A 62 -9.62 -16.75 35.22
CA ASN A 62 -10.67 -16.15 36.03
C ASN A 62 -10.11 -15.10 37.00
N SER A 63 -8.99 -15.42 37.67
CA SER A 63 -8.30 -14.50 38.57
C SER A 63 -7.81 -13.24 37.85
N MET A 64 -7.13 -13.40 36.71
CA MET A 64 -6.68 -12.30 35.87
C MET A 64 -7.85 -11.43 35.38
N ASN A 65 -8.97 -12.05 34.98
CA ASN A 65 -10.14 -11.31 34.49
C ASN A 65 -10.89 -10.54 35.58
N ASN A 66 -10.89 -11.06 36.82
CA ASN A 66 -11.50 -10.42 37.98
C ASN A 66 -10.62 -9.32 38.59
N TYR A 67 -9.32 -9.31 38.27
CA TYR A 67 -8.44 -8.22 38.66
C TYR A 67 -8.85 -6.92 37.94
N PRO A 68 -9.00 -5.79 38.64
CA PRO A 68 -9.47 -4.51 38.08
C PRO A 68 -8.37 -3.82 37.26
N SER A 69 -7.99 -4.44 36.15
CA SER A 69 -6.87 -3.99 35.31
C SER A 69 -7.14 -2.63 34.68
N LYS A 70 -6.12 -1.77 34.65
CA LYS A 70 -6.10 -0.46 34.00
C LYS A 70 -4.74 -0.23 33.33
N LEU A 71 -4.61 0.84 32.55
CA LEU A 71 -3.33 1.21 31.96
C LEU A 71 -2.29 1.43 33.07
N GLY A 72 -1.09 0.85 32.92
CA GLY A 72 -0.05 0.88 33.95
C GLY A 72 -0.21 -0.16 35.07
N ASP A 73 -1.33 -0.90 35.09
CA ASP A 73 -1.64 -1.89 36.13
C ASP A 73 -2.59 -2.96 35.57
N VAL A 74 -2.03 -3.81 34.71
CA VAL A 74 -2.70 -4.87 33.96
C VAL A 74 -2.29 -6.23 34.53
N ALA A 75 -3.28 -7.04 34.89
CA ALA A 75 -3.05 -8.43 35.24
C ALA A 75 -2.67 -9.28 34.02
N TYR A 76 -1.69 -10.16 34.20
CA TYR A 76 -1.21 -11.11 33.20
C TYR A 76 -0.87 -12.46 33.82
N ILE A 77 -0.80 -13.50 32.98
CA ILE A 77 -0.52 -14.88 33.36
C ILE A 77 0.87 -15.26 32.86
N ILE A 78 1.71 -15.71 33.79
CA ILE A 78 3.02 -16.31 33.53
C ILE A 78 2.89 -17.83 33.64
N TYR A 79 3.48 -18.55 32.69
CA TYR A 79 3.61 -20.00 32.70
C TYR A 79 4.95 -20.38 32.06
N MET A 80 5.73 -21.26 32.69
CA MET A 80 7.08 -21.61 32.23
C MET A 80 7.95 -20.37 31.95
N ASP A 81 7.96 -19.42 32.89
CA ASP A 81 8.63 -18.11 32.85
C ASP A 81 8.25 -17.20 31.67
N LYS A 82 7.21 -17.55 30.91
CA LYS A 82 6.73 -16.76 29.77
C LYS A 82 5.37 -16.15 30.09
N ILE A 83 5.17 -14.89 29.69
CA ILE A 83 3.84 -14.27 29.69
C ILE A 83 3.03 -14.91 28.56
N ILE A 84 1.96 -15.62 28.91
CA ILE A 84 1.10 -16.33 27.96
C ILE A 84 -0.25 -15.66 27.77
N ASN A 85 -0.68 -14.79 28.68
CA ASN A 85 -1.94 -14.05 28.55
C ASN A 85 -1.89 -12.75 29.36
N ALA A 86 -2.69 -11.76 28.99
CA ALA A 86 -2.84 -10.50 29.69
C ALA A 86 -4.25 -9.92 29.51
N LYS A 87 -4.75 -9.17 30.50
CA LYS A 87 -6.03 -8.47 30.35
C LYS A 87 -5.96 -7.41 29.26
N TYR A 88 -4.85 -6.69 29.14
CA TYR A 88 -4.55 -5.72 28.07
C TYR A 88 -3.08 -5.81 27.65
N ALA A 89 -2.83 -6.02 26.37
CA ALA A 89 -1.49 -6.15 25.84
C ALA A 89 -1.44 -5.75 24.37
N ILE A 90 -0.23 -5.57 23.88
CA ILE A 90 0.11 -5.67 22.46
C ILE A 90 0.92 -6.95 22.24
N VAL A 91 1.07 -7.34 20.98
CA VAL A 91 1.94 -8.44 20.58
C VAL A 91 3.04 -7.90 19.69
N LYS A 92 4.29 -8.19 20.03
CA LYS A 92 5.45 -7.95 19.16
C LYS A 92 5.63 -9.14 18.24
N LEU A 93 5.80 -8.87 16.95
CA LEU A 93 5.89 -9.87 15.89
C LEU A 93 7.31 -10.05 15.34
N ASP A 94 8.27 -9.22 15.76
CA ASP A 94 9.68 -9.29 15.33
C ASP A 94 10.47 -10.39 16.06
N THR A 95 9.88 -11.57 16.22
CA THR A 95 10.49 -12.73 16.90
C THR A 95 11.23 -13.69 15.96
N LYS A 96 11.01 -13.57 14.65
CA LYS A 96 11.62 -14.41 13.60
C LYS A 96 12.59 -13.61 12.72
N SER A 97 13.44 -14.29 11.96
CA SER A 97 14.30 -13.64 10.95
C SER A 97 13.49 -12.85 9.92
N VAL A 98 14.10 -11.80 9.34
CA VAL A 98 13.49 -11.00 8.24
C VAL A 98 13.06 -11.84 7.04
N THR A 99 13.69 -13.00 6.81
CA THR A 99 13.37 -13.93 5.72
C THR A 99 12.22 -14.90 6.04
N GLU A 100 11.65 -14.82 7.24
CA GLU A 100 10.64 -15.76 7.73
C GLU A 100 9.31 -15.07 8.00
N ASN A 101 8.22 -15.76 7.65
CA ASN A 101 6.88 -15.23 7.81
C ASN A 101 6.14 -15.76 9.06
N ILE A 102 5.32 -14.84 9.55
CA ILE A 102 4.13 -14.88 10.40
C ILE A 102 2.92 -15.65 9.88
N ASN A 103 2.70 -16.95 10.14
CA ASN A 103 1.42 -17.56 9.75
C ASN A 103 0.27 -17.06 10.64
N ILE A 104 -0.77 -16.50 10.01
CA ILE A 104 -2.00 -16.07 10.67
C ILE A 104 -3.11 -17.07 10.33
N TYR A 105 -3.44 -17.93 11.28
CA TYR A 105 -4.53 -18.89 11.18
C TYR A 105 -5.85 -18.18 11.43
N ASN A 106 -6.58 -17.85 10.37
CA ASN A 106 -7.93 -17.33 10.44
C ASN A 106 -8.92 -18.50 10.26
N THR A 107 -9.84 -18.67 11.20
CA THR A 107 -10.81 -19.77 11.20
C THR A 107 -11.90 -19.61 10.14
N GLU A 108 -12.06 -18.42 9.56
CA GLU A 108 -13.09 -18.08 8.58
C GLU A 108 -12.55 -18.08 7.13
N TYR A 109 -11.30 -17.66 6.90
CA TYR A 109 -10.75 -17.42 5.55
C TYR A 109 -9.48 -18.22 5.22
N GLY A 110 -9.09 -19.13 6.11
CA GLY A 110 -7.89 -19.94 5.96
C GLY A 110 -6.63 -19.24 6.50
N THR A 111 -5.47 -19.77 6.13
CA THR A 111 -4.19 -19.27 6.65
C THR A 111 -3.65 -18.14 5.77
N GLY A 112 -3.46 -16.97 6.37
CA GLY A 112 -2.74 -15.84 5.78
C GLY A 112 -1.33 -15.70 6.36
N TYR A 113 -0.62 -14.64 5.98
CA TYR A 113 0.73 -14.39 6.50
C TYR A 113 1.09 -12.91 6.60
N VAL A 114 1.99 -12.61 7.54
CA VAL A 114 2.67 -11.31 7.70
C VAL A 114 4.17 -11.51 7.91
N ASN A 115 4.96 -10.46 7.84
CA ASN A 115 6.34 -10.48 8.31
C ASN A 115 6.51 -9.44 9.42
N GLY A 116 6.95 -9.89 10.61
CA GLY A 116 7.06 -9.04 11.79
C GLY A 116 8.13 -7.97 11.71
N PHE A 117 9.09 -8.07 10.77
CA PHE A 117 10.06 -7.00 10.52
C PHE A 117 9.43 -5.81 9.82
N TYR A 118 8.38 -5.98 9.02
CA TYR A 118 7.75 -4.87 8.29
C TYR A 118 6.58 -4.22 9.04
N GLY A 119 6.05 -4.91 10.06
CA GLY A 119 5.09 -4.38 11.02
C GLY A 119 5.20 -5.12 12.35
N VAL A 120 5.81 -4.44 13.33
CA VAL A 120 6.22 -5.05 14.60
C VAL A 120 5.05 -5.24 15.56
N ASP A 121 4.11 -4.30 15.57
CA ASP A 121 3.05 -4.25 16.58
C ASP A 121 1.74 -4.88 16.08
N ALA A 122 1.08 -5.65 16.94
CA ALA A 122 -0.29 -6.13 16.73
C ALA A 122 -1.11 -5.98 18.03
N ALA A 123 -2.44 -5.87 17.90
CA ALA A 123 -3.33 -5.89 19.05
C ALA A 123 -3.48 -7.30 19.62
N PHE A 124 -3.42 -7.45 20.95
CA PHE A 124 -3.68 -8.72 21.64
C PHE A 124 -5.18 -8.91 21.93
N LEU A 125 -5.77 -9.97 21.38
CA LEU A 125 -7.20 -10.28 21.54
C LEU A 125 -7.45 -11.48 22.47
N GLY A 126 -6.44 -12.30 22.77
CA GLY A 126 -6.57 -13.42 23.70
C GLY A 126 -5.55 -14.54 23.47
N TYR A 127 -5.64 -15.57 24.29
CA TYR A 127 -4.75 -16.74 24.22
C TYR A 127 -5.56 -18.04 24.30
N ASP A 128 -5.29 -18.95 23.37
CA ASP A 128 -5.80 -20.31 23.34
C ASP A 128 -4.74 -21.25 23.92
N SER A 129 -4.93 -21.64 25.18
CA SER A 129 -4.00 -22.52 25.90
C SER A 129 -3.97 -23.95 25.36
N SER A 130 -5.07 -24.42 24.73
CA SER A 130 -5.16 -25.77 24.18
C SER A 130 -4.29 -25.93 22.94
N LYS A 131 -4.24 -24.89 22.09
CA LYS A 131 -3.47 -24.88 20.84
C LYS A 131 -2.16 -24.12 20.96
N LYS A 132 -1.90 -23.49 22.12
CA LYS A 132 -0.75 -22.61 22.36
C LYS A 132 -0.64 -21.50 21.31
N ARG A 133 -1.74 -20.75 21.15
CA ARG A 133 -1.87 -19.72 20.12
C ARG A 133 -2.33 -18.39 20.67
N ILE A 134 -1.76 -17.32 20.12
CA ILE A 134 -2.08 -15.94 20.45
C ILE A 134 -3.07 -15.42 19.41
N LYS A 135 -4.22 -14.91 19.84
CA LYS A 135 -5.18 -14.24 18.97
C LYS A 135 -4.78 -12.78 18.82
N ILE A 136 -4.59 -12.33 17.60
CA ILE A 136 -4.14 -10.98 17.27
C ILE A 136 -5.06 -10.27 16.27
N LYS A 137 -4.93 -8.94 16.20
CA LYS A 137 -5.38 -8.15 15.06
C LYS A 137 -4.21 -7.31 14.53
N ILE A 138 -3.99 -7.37 13.22
CA ILE A 138 -2.98 -6.57 12.50
C ILE A 138 -3.50 -6.27 11.09
N SER A 139 -3.35 -5.03 10.62
CA SER A 139 -3.68 -4.62 9.25
C SER A 139 -5.05 -5.14 8.74
N GLY A 140 -6.09 -4.96 9.54
CA GLY A 140 -7.47 -5.36 9.22
C GLY A 140 -7.80 -6.83 9.46
N VAL A 141 -6.81 -7.73 9.57
CA VAL A 141 -7.05 -9.17 9.79
C VAL A 141 -7.03 -9.53 11.26
N VAL A 142 -7.99 -10.36 11.68
CA VAL A 142 -8.01 -11.04 12.98
C VAL A 142 -7.65 -12.50 12.76
N GLY A 143 -6.79 -13.08 13.60
CA GLY A 143 -6.44 -14.49 13.51
C GLY A 143 -5.56 -14.95 14.65
N TYR A 144 -5.12 -16.20 14.58
CA TYR A 144 -4.23 -16.81 15.57
C TYR A 144 -2.83 -16.97 15.01
N ILE A 145 -1.81 -16.71 15.83
CA ILE A 145 -0.41 -17.06 15.56
C ILE A 145 0.06 -18.09 16.61
N ASN A 146 1.11 -18.84 16.31
CA ASN A 146 1.71 -19.74 17.31
C ASN A 146 2.35 -18.92 18.44
N GLU A 147 2.38 -19.45 19.67
CA GLU A 147 2.99 -18.75 20.80
C GLU A 147 4.47 -18.41 20.60
N SER A 148 5.20 -19.18 19.79
CA SER A 148 6.61 -18.92 19.44
C SER A 148 6.79 -17.71 18.52
N ASP A 149 5.73 -17.33 17.81
CA ASP A 149 5.80 -16.36 16.71
C ASP A 149 5.44 -14.94 17.18
N GLY A 150 5.21 -14.74 18.48
CA GLY A 150 4.96 -13.42 19.03
C GLY A 150 5.22 -13.34 20.53
N GLU A 151 5.50 -12.12 20.98
CA GLU A 151 5.72 -11.79 22.38
C GLU A 151 4.56 -10.94 22.90
N ILE A 152 3.90 -11.40 23.97
CA ILE A 152 2.82 -10.65 24.62
C ILE A 152 3.45 -9.64 25.57
N VAL A 153 3.15 -8.36 25.35
CA VAL A 153 3.64 -7.25 26.17
C VAL A 153 2.46 -6.60 26.88
N PRO A 154 2.25 -6.89 28.19
CA PRO A 154 1.21 -6.24 28.98
C PRO A 154 1.41 -4.73 29.03
N LEU A 155 0.31 -3.97 29.08
CA LEU A 155 0.35 -2.50 29.14
C LEU A 155 0.62 -1.97 30.56
N ASN A 156 1.67 -2.49 31.22
CA ASN A 156 1.98 -2.27 32.65
C ASN A 156 2.89 -1.09 32.96
N SER A 157 3.71 -0.65 32.02
CA SER A 157 4.53 0.54 32.19
C SER A 157 5.18 0.88 30.86
N SER A 158 4.90 2.09 30.41
CA SER A 158 5.62 2.78 29.35
C SER A 158 7.10 2.82 29.73
N ASN A 159 8.03 2.56 28.80
CA ASN A 159 9.48 2.78 29.05
C ASN A 159 9.65 4.24 29.49
N SER A 160 9.70 4.45 30.79
CA SER A 160 9.62 5.78 31.35
C SER A 160 11.04 6.29 31.54
N SER A 161 11.29 7.50 31.06
CA SER A 161 12.53 8.19 31.41
C SER A 161 12.33 8.85 32.76
N PHE A 162 13.25 8.62 33.67
CA PHE A 162 13.21 9.21 35.01
C PHE A 162 14.37 10.17 35.19
N LYS A 163 14.10 11.23 35.94
CA LYS A 163 15.07 12.21 36.38
C LYS A 163 15.51 11.84 37.78
N ILE A 164 16.80 11.89 38.02
CA ILE A 164 17.39 11.66 39.32
C ILE A 164 17.17 12.91 40.18
N ILE A 165 16.52 12.73 41.34
CA ILE A 165 16.17 13.82 42.27
C ILE A 165 16.94 13.77 43.59
N THR A 166 17.98 12.93 43.67
CA THR A 166 18.91 12.87 44.79
C THR A 166 20.34 12.65 44.31
N GLU A 167 21.31 13.23 45.00
CA GLU A 167 22.74 12.98 44.78
C GLU A 167 23.21 11.69 45.45
N GLU A 168 22.38 11.04 46.27
CA GLU A 168 22.73 9.83 47.02
C GLU A 168 22.53 8.54 46.20
N LEU A 169 21.94 8.62 45.00
CA LEU A 169 21.62 7.43 44.20
C LEU A 169 22.88 6.82 43.60
N ARG A 170 23.10 5.52 43.85
CA ARG A 170 24.27 4.76 43.34
C ARG A 170 23.90 3.93 42.12
N PHE A 171 24.68 4.06 41.04
CA PHE A 171 24.57 3.22 39.84
C PHE A 171 25.49 2.01 39.95
N ARG A 172 24.98 0.80 39.68
CA ARG A 172 25.65 -0.46 40.03
C ARG A 172 25.66 -1.44 38.86
N ASN A 173 26.65 -2.33 38.80
CA ASN A 173 26.76 -3.36 37.75
C ASN A 173 25.87 -4.60 37.99
N SER A 174 25.32 -4.73 39.21
CA SER A 174 24.48 -5.85 39.63
C SER A 174 23.57 -5.45 40.79
N ILE A 175 22.53 -6.25 41.02
CA ILE A 175 21.56 -6.08 42.13
C ILE A 175 22.21 -6.56 43.44
N SER A 176 22.94 -5.65 44.09
CA SER A 176 23.72 -5.91 45.31
C SER A 176 23.96 -4.63 46.11
N LEU A 177 23.91 -4.72 47.45
CA LEU A 177 24.28 -3.61 48.33
C LEU A 177 25.80 -3.48 48.58
N ALA A 178 26.61 -4.43 48.12
CA ALA A 178 28.05 -4.42 48.34
C ALA A 178 28.71 -3.21 47.64
N ASN A 179 29.75 -2.62 48.25
CA ASN A 179 30.42 -1.43 47.70
C ASN A 179 31.16 -1.71 46.39
N ASN A 180 31.63 -2.95 46.17
CA ASN A 180 32.36 -3.34 44.96
C ASN A 180 31.48 -3.45 43.69
N THR A 181 30.17 -3.22 43.79
CA THR A 181 29.26 -3.24 42.63
C THR A 181 28.94 -1.86 42.09
N ILE A 182 29.40 -0.80 42.73
CA ILE A 182 29.12 0.59 42.35
C ILE A 182 29.95 0.95 41.10
N ILE A 183 29.27 1.39 40.05
CA ILE A 183 29.84 1.97 38.82
C ILE A 183 29.99 3.48 38.99
N ILE A 184 28.96 4.15 39.52
CA ILE A 184 28.95 5.58 39.81
C ILE A 184 28.45 5.75 41.25
N ASP A 185 29.29 6.31 42.11
CA ASP A 185 28.95 6.68 43.48
C ASP A 185 28.46 8.13 43.49
N GLY A 186 27.17 8.32 43.75
CA GLY A 186 26.50 9.62 43.67
C GLY A 186 26.20 10.05 42.24
N MET A 187 25.02 9.69 41.74
CA MET A 187 24.57 10.08 40.42
C MET A 187 24.27 11.59 40.33
N PRO A 188 24.60 12.26 39.21
CA PRO A 188 24.37 13.70 39.09
C PRO A 188 22.88 14.05 39.19
N LEU A 189 22.56 15.09 39.98
CA LEU A 189 21.20 15.59 40.11
C LEU A 189 20.67 16.04 38.75
N ASN A 190 19.39 15.76 38.48
CA ASN A 190 18.68 16.04 37.24
C ASN A 190 19.09 15.22 36.01
N SER A 191 20.05 14.29 36.13
CA SER A 191 20.37 13.35 35.06
C SER A 191 19.17 12.47 34.69
N VAL A 192 19.04 12.16 33.39
CA VAL A 192 17.95 11.33 32.87
C VAL A 192 18.42 9.91 32.63
N VAL A 193 17.67 8.93 33.13
CA VAL A 193 17.91 7.50 32.91
C VAL A 193 16.74 6.86 32.17
N GLU A 194 17.06 5.98 31.21
CA GLU A 194 16.06 5.13 30.55
C GLU A 194 15.89 3.83 31.33
N ILE A 195 14.68 3.53 31.77
CA ILE A 195 14.35 2.25 32.41
C ILE A 195 14.23 1.17 31.33
N LEU A 196 15.15 0.21 31.37
CA LEU A 196 15.22 -0.90 30.40
C LEU A 196 14.41 -2.13 30.84
N ASN A 197 14.12 -2.25 32.14
CA ASN A 197 13.22 -3.27 32.65
C ASN A 197 11.89 -2.62 33.07
N PRO A 198 10.77 -2.96 32.42
CA PRO A 198 9.47 -2.37 32.76
C PRO A 198 9.01 -2.73 34.19
N ILE A 199 9.61 -3.74 34.82
CA ILE A 199 9.31 -4.22 36.17
C ILE A 199 10.61 -4.19 37.00
N PRO A 200 10.73 -3.36 38.07
CA PRO A 200 11.89 -3.38 38.94
C PRO A 200 11.99 -4.70 39.72
N THR A 201 13.20 -5.14 40.01
CA THR A 201 13.45 -6.30 40.88
C THR A 201 13.41 -5.86 42.33
N LEU A 202 12.54 -6.44 43.16
CA LEU A 202 12.51 -6.14 44.59
C LEU A 202 13.56 -6.96 45.33
N LYS A 203 14.58 -6.28 45.87
CA LYS A 203 15.65 -6.95 46.63
C LYS A 203 16.25 -6.00 47.66
N TYR A 204 16.53 -6.52 48.85
CA TYR A 204 17.14 -5.75 49.95
C TYR A 204 16.33 -4.52 50.41
N GLY A 205 15.01 -4.51 50.22
CA GLY A 205 14.14 -3.38 50.58
C GLY A 205 14.06 -2.25 49.54
N TYR A 206 14.69 -2.42 48.37
CA TYR A 206 14.68 -1.45 47.28
C TYR A 206 14.01 -1.99 46.02
N GLU A 207 13.52 -1.08 45.18
CA GLU A 207 13.10 -1.33 43.81
C GLU A 207 14.30 -1.17 42.87
N TRP A 208 14.79 -2.28 42.32
CA TRP A 208 15.96 -2.27 41.44
C TRP A 208 15.56 -2.14 39.98
N TYR A 209 15.88 -1.00 39.39
CA TYR A 209 15.69 -0.78 37.96
C TYR A 209 16.99 -1.03 37.21
N LYS A 210 16.92 -1.85 36.16
CA LYS A 210 17.91 -1.91 35.10
C LYS A 210 17.75 -0.67 34.25
N VAL A 211 18.77 0.17 34.24
CA VAL A 211 18.75 1.45 33.52
C VAL A 211 19.87 1.53 32.51
N LYS A 212 19.61 2.33 31.47
CA LYS A 212 20.64 2.89 30.60
C LYS A 212 20.87 4.32 31.01
N TYR A 213 22.11 4.63 31.35
CA TYR A 213 22.59 5.99 31.55
C TYR A 213 23.73 6.23 30.57
N GLU A 214 23.58 7.22 29.69
CA GLU A 214 24.43 7.41 28.50
C GLU A 214 24.52 6.13 27.66
N ASN A 215 25.70 5.49 27.59
CA ASN A 215 25.92 4.22 26.87
C ASN A 215 26.17 3.03 27.81
N ILE A 216 25.98 3.19 29.11
CA ILE A 216 26.27 2.18 30.13
C ILE A 216 24.97 1.61 30.68
N ILE A 217 24.90 0.28 30.78
CA ILE A 217 23.77 -0.45 31.36
C ILE A 217 24.16 -0.92 32.76
N GLY A 218 23.27 -0.68 33.72
CA GLY A 218 23.47 -1.09 35.10
C GLY A 218 22.15 -1.03 35.87
N TYR A 219 22.26 -0.92 37.18
CA TYR A 219 21.14 -1.00 38.11
C TYR A 219 21.15 0.17 39.09
N ILE A 220 19.98 0.72 39.38
CA ILE A 220 19.76 1.69 40.45
C ILE A 220 18.79 1.10 41.47
N ALA A 221 19.00 1.44 42.74
CA ALA A 221 18.14 1.04 43.84
C ALA A 221 17.27 2.22 44.27
N ASN A 222 15.98 2.21 43.90
CA ASN A 222 15.02 3.23 44.30
C ASN A 222 14.40 2.86 45.66
N ASN A 223 14.32 3.81 46.58
CA ASN A 223 13.65 3.62 47.86
C ASN A 223 12.15 3.93 47.69
N PRO A 224 11.24 2.96 47.86
CA PRO A 224 9.81 3.20 47.66
C PRO A 224 9.17 4.11 48.73
N LYS A 225 9.84 4.38 49.85
CA LYS A 225 9.37 5.34 50.88
C LYS A 225 9.87 6.77 50.64
N GLU A 226 11.00 6.92 49.97
CA GLU A 226 11.64 8.18 49.61
C GLU A 226 12.13 8.07 48.17
N PRO A 227 11.28 8.36 47.17
CA PRO A 227 11.62 8.09 45.78
C PRO A 227 12.80 8.95 45.35
N TYR A 228 13.77 8.31 44.70
CA TYR A 228 14.98 8.93 44.17
C TYR A 228 14.85 9.31 42.69
N LEU A 229 13.68 9.00 42.10
CA LEU A 229 13.37 9.13 40.70
C LEU A 229 12.05 9.89 40.51
N GLU A 230 12.05 10.88 39.62
CA GLU A 230 10.86 11.62 39.18
C GLU A 230 10.58 11.31 37.70
N LEU A 231 9.33 11.07 37.35
CA LEU A 231 8.94 10.77 35.97
C LEU A 231 9.12 12.01 35.07
N VAL A 232 9.89 11.88 33.99
CA VAL A 232 10.13 12.98 33.03
C VAL A 232 9.18 12.90 31.84
N SER A 233 9.00 11.69 31.33
CA SER A 233 8.15 11.44 30.17
C SER A 233 7.69 9.99 30.16
N GLU A 234 6.38 9.80 30.03
CA GLU A 234 5.82 8.52 29.60
C GLU A 234 6.13 8.33 28.11
N LYS A 235 6.96 7.34 27.75
CA LYS A 235 7.06 6.92 26.35
C LYS A 235 5.74 6.26 25.95
N SER A 236 5.22 6.53 24.75
CA SER A 236 4.04 5.82 24.26
C SER A 236 4.22 4.31 24.37
N LEU A 237 3.24 3.60 24.95
CA LEU A 237 3.22 2.14 25.04
C LEU A 237 3.14 1.48 23.64
N LEU A 238 2.69 2.26 22.65
CA LEU A 238 2.56 1.84 21.26
C LEU A 238 2.99 2.99 20.33
N ASP A 239 4.05 2.77 19.56
CA ASP A 239 4.56 3.74 18.58
C ASP A 239 3.82 3.65 17.22
N THR A 240 2.80 2.79 17.15
CA THR A 240 1.94 2.57 15.99
C THR A 240 0.60 3.29 16.17
N TYR A 241 0.42 4.40 15.46
CA TYR A 241 -0.78 5.26 15.55
C TYR A 241 -0.94 6.13 14.30
N TYR A 242 -2.16 6.59 14.07
CA TYR A 242 -2.50 7.58 13.06
C TYR A 242 -2.58 8.97 13.69
N TYR A 243 -2.25 10.00 12.92
CA TYR A 243 -2.37 11.38 13.36
C TYR A 243 -2.67 12.30 12.18
N LYS A 244 -3.25 13.45 12.50
CA LYS A 244 -3.48 14.53 11.54
C LYS A 244 -2.41 15.59 11.69
N LYS A 245 -1.85 16.04 10.57
CA LYS A 245 -0.92 17.17 10.50
C LYS A 245 -1.13 17.94 9.22
N ASN A 246 -1.31 19.26 9.30
CA ASN A 246 -1.50 20.15 8.14
C ASN A 246 -2.65 19.69 7.21
N GLY A 247 -3.77 19.24 7.78
CA GLY A 247 -4.91 18.74 7.01
C GLY A 247 -4.76 17.32 6.43
N ASN A 248 -3.61 16.69 6.63
CA ASN A 248 -3.25 15.41 6.05
C ASN A 248 -3.21 14.29 7.10
N LEU A 249 -3.58 13.08 6.68
CA LEU A 249 -3.53 11.87 7.50
C LEU A 249 -2.16 11.21 7.37
N TYR A 250 -1.59 10.85 8.51
CA TYR A 250 -0.38 10.07 8.59
C TYR A 250 -0.61 8.79 9.39
N HIS A 251 0.04 7.70 8.97
CA HIS A 251 0.19 6.50 9.79
C HIS A 251 1.65 6.35 10.19
N GLN A 252 1.90 6.37 11.50
CA GLN A 252 3.18 6.01 12.07
C GLN A 252 3.15 4.56 12.53
N PHE A 253 4.18 3.78 12.18
CA PHE A 253 4.34 2.43 12.71
C PHE A 253 5.81 2.04 12.81
N VAL A 254 6.03 0.95 13.54
CA VAL A 254 7.36 0.42 13.80
C VAL A 254 7.68 -0.74 12.88
N TYR A 255 8.90 -0.71 12.35
CA TYR A 255 9.49 -1.77 11.56
C TYR A 255 10.94 -2.02 12.01
N ASN A 256 11.53 -3.12 11.60
CA ASN A 256 12.90 -3.50 11.94
C ASN A 256 13.74 -3.58 10.65
N SER A 257 14.86 -2.84 10.59
CA SER A 257 15.85 -2.93 9.52
C SER A 257 17.23 -2.54 10.05
N SER A 258 17.97 -3.53 10.54
CA SER A 258 19.21 -3.35 11.33
C SER A 258 18.98 -2.59 12.64
N GLY A 259 17.80 -2.79 13.25
CA GLY A 259 17.35 -2.11 14.46
C GLY A 259 15.91 -1.57 14.32
N ARG A 260 15.29 -1.25 15.47
CA ARG A 260 13.93 -0.68 15.55
C ARG A 260 13.91 0.70 14.89
N LYS A 261 13.08 0.87 13.87
CA LYS A 261 12.87 2.14 13.15
C LYS A 261 11.39 2.51 13.12
N ILE A 262 11.13 3.79 12.88
CA ILE A 262 9.78 4.36 12.76
C ILE A 262 9.57 4.80 11.32
N GLN A 263 8.48 4.35 10.72
CA GLN A 263 8.00 4.80 9.42
C GLN A 263 6.83 5.76 9.62
N ASN A 264 6.78 6.83 8.83
CA ASN A 264 5.62 7.70 8.71
C ASN A 264 5.12 7.63 7.26
N LEU A 265 3.86 7.26 7.05
CA LEU A 265 3.22 7.23 5.74
C LEU A 265 2.23 8.37 5.60
N TYR A 266 2.38 9.18 4.54
CA TYR A 266 1.41 10.19 4.16
C TYR A 266 0.26 9.51 3.39
N LEU A 267 -0.95 9.47 3.97
CA LEU A 267 -2.10 8.75 3.41
C LEU A 267 -3.11 9.68 2.69
N GLY A 268 -2.72 10.93 2.39
CA GLY A 268 -3.60 11.90 1.74
C GLY A 268 -4.39 12.78 2.72
N PRO A 269 -5.47 13.44 2.25
CA PRO A 269 -6.31 14.30 3.08
C PRO A 269 -6.91 13.55 4.28
N ALA A 270 -6.85 14.16 5.47
CA ALA A 270 -7.43 13.58 6.68
C ALA A 270 -8.96 13.73 6.70
N PRO A 271 -9.70 12.74 7.23
CA PRO A 271 -11.11 12.91 7.50
C PRO A 271 -11.35 14.01 8.55
N SER A 272 -12.43 14.76 8.37
CA SER A 272 -12.75 15.96 9.16
C SER A 272 -12.95 15.71 10.65
N PHE A 273 -13.26 14.48 11.06
CA PHE A 273 -13.42 14.15 12.49
C PHE A 273 -12.09 14.12 13.25
N LEU A 274 -10.95 13.93 12.57
CA LEU A 274 -9.64 13.89 13.22
C LEU A 274 -9.18 15.30 13.61
N LYS A 275 -8.64 15.41 14.82
CA LYS A 275 -8.04 16.63 15.35
C LYS A 275 -6.53 16.60 15.19
N ASP A 276 -5.94 17.76 14.94
CA ASP A 276 -4.48 17.91 14.96
C ASP A 276 -3.94 17.67 16.39
N ASN A 277 -2.69 17.24 16.49
CA ASN A 277 -2.00 16.93 17.76
C ASN A 277 -2.66 15.83 18.63
N VAL A 278 -3.45 14.93 18.02
CA VAL A 278 -4.01 13.76 18.70
C VAL A 278 -3.54 12.49 18.01
N ASN A 279 -3.05 11.53 18.79
CA ASN A 279 -2.71 10.19 18.31
C ASN A 279 -3.94 9.29 18.38
N TYR A 280 -4.21 8.59 17.29
CA TYR A 280 -5.33 7.67 17.13
C TYR A 280 -4.84 6.25 16.86
N TYR A 281 -5.23 5.31 17.71
CA TYR A 281 -4.91 3.90 17.56
C TYR A 281 -5.92 3.22 16.64
N SER A 282 -5.42 2.42 15.70
CA SER A 282 -6.22 1.55 14.85
C SER A 282 -5.33 0.49 14.23
N PHE A 283 -5.76 -0.77 14.24
CA PHE A 283 -5.12 -1.85 13.47
C PHE A 283 -5.91 -2.23 12.22
N ASP A 284 -6.97 -1.50 11.87
CA ASP A 284 -7.69 -1.66 10.60
C ASP A 284 -7.69 -0.43 9.70
N GLY A 285 -7.32 0.74 10.23
CA GLY A 285 -7.35 2.02 9.51
C GLY A 285 -8.76 2.53 9.22
N ILE A 286 -9.79 1.92 9.84
CA ILE A 286 -11.22 2.22 9.61
C ILE A 286 -11.88 2.84 10.84
N TYR A 287 -11.66 2.23 12.00
CA TYR A 287 -12.14 2.73 13.29
C TYR A 287 -10.95 3.17 14.13
N PHE A 288 -11.02 4.41 14.59
CA PHE A 288 -9.95 5.11 15.31
C PHE A 288 -10.31 5.26 16.78
N TYR A 289 -9.31 5.14 17.65
CA TYR A 289 -9.48 5.18 19.09
C TYR A 289 -8.45 6.13 19.70
N THR A 290 -8.85 6.93 20.69
CA THR A 290 -7.90 7.73 21.49
C THR A 290 -7.38 6.95 22.71
N SER A 291 -7.92 5.75 22.98
CA SER A 291 -7.53 4.87 24.07
C SER A 291 -7.27 3.46 23.55
N ILE A 292 -6.06 2.95 23.80
CA ILE A 292 -5.66 1.57 23.46
C ILE A 292 -6.60 0.56 24.16
N VAL A 293 -6.98 0.82 25.41
CA VAL A 293 -7.89 -0.06 26.17
C VAL A 293 -9.26 -0.17 25.50
N ASN A 294 -9.84 0.98 25.09
CA ASN A 294 -11.12 0.98 24.39
C ASN A 294 -11.06 0.23 23.05
N MET A 295 -9.95 0.39 22.31
CA MET A 295 -9.71 -0.35 21.08
C MET A 295 -9.65 -1.86 21.33
N LEU A 296 -8.88 -2.30 22.34
CA LEU A 296 -8.74 -3.71 22.68
C LEU A 296 -10.06 -4.33 23.15
N ASP A 297 -10.86 -3.63 23.95
CA ASP A 297 -12.19 -4.09 24.37
C ASP A 297 -13.12 -4.32 23.18
N ASP A 298 -13.19 -3.35 22.27
CA ASP A 298 -13.99 -3.43 21.05
C ASP A 298 -13.51 -4.58 20.15
N TYR A 299 -12.20 -4.71 19.93
CA TYR A 299 -11.63 -5.80 19.11
C TYR A 299 -11.86 -7.19 19.70
N LYS A 300 -11.84 -7.34 21.03
CA LYS A 300 -12.11 -8.62 21.70
C LYS A 300 -13.57 -9.06 21.57
N THR A 301 -14.49 -8.10 21.50
CA THR A 301 -15.93 -8.34 21.39
C THR A 301 -16.46 -8.28 19.96
N GLY A 302 -15.63 -7.86 18.99
CA GLY A 302 -16.06 -7.61 17.62
C GLY A 302 -16.96 -6.36 17.48
N SER A 303 -16.88 -5.45 18.44
CA SER A 303 -17.61 -4.17 18.47
C SER A 303 -16.75 -3.02 17.93
N ASN A 304 -17.38 -1.88 17.68
CA ASN A 304 -16.75 -0.58 17.40
C ASN A 304 -17.41 0.55 18.20
N SER A 305 -18.21 0.21 19.21
CA SER A 305 -19.02 1.14 19.99
C SER A 305 -18.21 2.25 20.68
N LYS A 306 -16.97 1.94 21.08
CA LYS A 306 -16.05 2.85 21.76
C LYS A 306 -15.13 3.59 20.79
N ALA A 307 -15.24 3.36 19.49
CA ALA A 307 -14.50 4.10 18.48
C ALA A 307 -14.85 5.59 18.53
N TYR A 308 -13.84 6.41 18.23
CA TYR A 308 -13.94 7.86 18.16
C TYR A 308 -14.82 8.28 16.98
N ASN A 309 -14.62 7.69 15.79
CA ASN A 309 -15.54 7.83 14.67
C ASN A 309 -16.70 6.83 14.79
N LYS A 310 -17.93 7.31 14.56
CA LYS A 310 -19.14 6.47 14.57
C LYS A 310 -19.41 5.80 13.23
N SER A 311 -19.11 6.49 12.14
CA SER A 311 -19.14 5.92 10.80
C SER A 311 -17.75 5.43 10.40
N PRO A 312 -17.65 4.28 9.72
CA PRO A 312 -16.38 3.74 9.26
C PRO A 312 -15.74 4.69 8.24
N TYR A 313 -14.44 4.92 8.40
CA TYR A 313 -13.62 5.64 7.45
C TYR A 313 -12.92 4.66 6.51
N TYR A 314 -12.89 4.96 5.22
CA TYR A 314 -12.08 4.21 4.25
C TYR A 314 -11.14 5.20 3.60
N ASN A 315 -9.83 4.98 3.77
CA ASN A 315 -8.85 5.81 3.09
C ASN A 315 -9.03 5.68 1.57
N TYR A 316 -9.19 6.83 0.90
CA TYR A 316 -9.59 6.86 -0.50
C TYR A 316 -8.62 6.09 -1.40
N TYR A 317 -7.31 6.32 -1.27
CA TYR A 317 -6.30 5.69 -2.13
C TYR A 317 -6.09 4.21 -1.80
N LEU A 318 -6.22 3.81 -0.52
CA LEU A 318 -6.11 2.43 -0.09
C LEU A 318 -7.26 1.55 -0.59
N TYR A 319 -8.47 2.13 -0.64
CA TYR A 319 -9.71 1.47 -1.06
C TYR A 319 -10.16 1.84 -2.48
N LEU A 320 -9.34 2.57 -3.24
CA LEU A 320 -9.60 2.91 -4.63
C LEU A 320 -9.60 1.64 -5.48
N PRO A 321 -10.71 1.31 -6.18
CA PRO A 321 -10.70 0.14 -7.03
C PRO A 321 -9.77 0.28 -8.23
N TYR A 322 -9.13 -0.80 -8.66
CA TYR A 322 -8.30 -0.80 -9.87
C TYR A 322 -9.08 -0.47 -11.13
N ARG A 323 -10.39 -0.74 -11.13
CA ARG A 323 -11.28 -0.44 -12.27
C ARG A 323 -11.59 1.04 -12.45
N THR A 324 -10.97 1.91 -11.66
CA THR A 324 -11.00 3.36 -11.84
C THR A 324 -9.91 3.82 -12.81
N TYR A 325 -10.15 4.93 -13.50
CA TYR A 325 -9.13 5.58 -14.30
C TYR A 325 -8.59 6.78 -13.52
N SER A 326 -7.27 6.93 -13.48
CA SER A 326 -6.63 8.19 -13.07
C SER A 326 -6.58 9.13 -14.26
N SER A 327 -6.63 10.44 -14.00
CA SER A 327 -6.54 11.48 -15.04
C SER A 327 -5.10 11.88 -15.39
N VAL A 328 -4.11 11.13 -14.89
CA VAL A 328 -2.69 11.41 -15.16
C VAL A 328 -2.35 11.22 -16.63
N THR A 329 -1.58 12.15 -17.16
CA THR A 329 -0.96 12.04 -18.48
C THR A 329 0.39 11.35 -18.40
N ALA A 330 0.92 10.90 -19.55
CA ALA A 330 2.28 10.35 -19.61
C ALA A 330 3.33 11.39 -19.14
N ASN A 331 3.11 12.67 -19.45
CA ASN A 331 3.99 13.76 -19.03
C ASN A 331 3.93 13.97 -17.52
N ASN A 332 2.75 13.93 -16.89
CA ASN A 332 2.63 14.02 -15.43
C ASN A 332 3.53 13.00 -14.73
N LEU A 333 3.48 11.73 -15.15
CA LEU A 333 4.30 10.67 -14.55
C LEU A 333 5.80 10.85 -14.84
N ASN A 334 6.16 11.25 -16.06
CA ASN A 334 7.55 11.53 -16.42
C ASN A 334 8.12 12.72 -15.65
N ASP A 335 7.33 13.77 -15.46
CA ASP A 335 7.73 14.99 -14.75
C ASP A 335 7.82 14.74 -13.25
N PHE A 336 6.99 13.87 -12.69
CA PHE A 336 7.17 13.38 -11.32
C PHE A 336 8.55 12.74 -11.12
N ILE A 337 8.94 11.80 -11.99
CA ILE A 337 10.26 11.15 -11.93
C ILE A 337 11.40 12.17 -12.06
N LYS A 338 11.30 13.12 -13.00
CA LYS A 338 12.29 14.20 -13.14
C LYS A 338 12.34 15.11 -11.90
N SER A 339 11.20 15.36 -11.25
CA SER A 339 11.13 16.20 -10.04
C SER A 339 11.87 15.60 -8.84
N LEU A 340 12.14 14.29 -8.88
CA LEU A 340 12.99 13.58 -7.93
C LEU A 340 14.47 13.61 -8.33
N ASN A 341 14.84 14.47 -9.28
CA ASN A 341 16.16 14.56 -9.89
C ASN A 341 16.59 13.31 -10.69
N TYR A 342 15.64 12.47 -11.12
CA TYR A 342 15.92 11.35 -12.02
C TYR A 342 15.72 11.76 -13.48
N THR A 343 16.79 12.21 -14.11
CA THR A 343 16.79 12.84 -15.46
C THR A 343 17.28 11.91 -16.57
N THR A 344 17.62 10.65 -16.26
CA THR A 344 18.14 9.69 -17.24
C THR A 344 17.62 8.28 -17.01
N LYS A 345 17.60 7.48 -18.08
CA LYS A 345 17.36 6.03 -17.99
C LYS A 345 18.66 5.34 -17.56
N ILE A 346 18.58 4.45 -16.57
CA ILE A 346 19.74 3.66 -16.16
C ILE A 346 20.16 2.73 -17.31
N ASN A 347 21.45 2.72 -17.64
CA ASN A 347 22.01 1.78 -18.59
C ASN A 347 22.43 0.49 -17.85
N ARG A 348 21.74 -0.63 -18.14
CA ARG A 348 21.99 -1.96 -17.56
C ARG A 348 23.45 -2.43 -17.76
N HIS A 349 24.09 -2.09 -18.88
CA HIS A 349 25.49 -2.49 -19.13
C HIS A 349 26.47 -1.76 -18.21
N ALA A 350 26.29 -0.45 -18.01
CA ALA A 350 27.13 0.34 -17.11
C ALA A 350 26.95 -0.09 -15.64
N TYR A 351 25.75 -0.53 -15.26
CA TYR A 351 25.48 -1.07 -13.93
C TYR A 351 26.29 -2.36 -13.63
N TYR A 352 26.38 -3.28 -14.60
CA TYR A 352 27.21 -4.48 -14.43
C TYR A 352 28.71 -4.16 -14.38
N GLU A 353 29.18 -3.21 -15.18
CA GLU A 353 30.60 -2.78 -15.15
C GLU A 353 30.98 -2.17 -13.80
N PHE A 354 30.09 -1.39 -13.17
CA PHE A 354 30.32 -0.82 -11.84
C PHE A 354 30.39 -1.87 -10.73
N GLN A 355 29.49 -2.87 -10.73
CA GLN A 355 29.52 -3.96 -9.73
C GLN A 355 30.81 -4.79 -9.77
N LEU A 356 31.50 -4.82 -10.91
CA LEU A 356 32.80 -5.51 -11.04
C LEU A 356 33.97 -4.69 -10.47
N THR A 357 33.79 -3.38 -10.23
CA THR A 357 34.86 -2.48 -9.74
C THR A 357 34.87 -2.30 -8.22
N GLU A 358 33.78 -2.63 -7.51
CA GLU A 358 33.73 -2.61 -6.04
C GLU A 358 34.03 -4.02 -5.47
N ASN A 359 35.31 -4.27 -5.15
CA ASN A 359 35.85 -5.33 -4.26
C ASN A 359 35.03 -6.63 -4.06
N VAL A 360 34.73 -7.36 -5.13
CA VAL A 360 34.41 -8.79 -5.04
C VAL A 360 35.46 -9.56 -5.82
N ALA A 361 36.34 -10.26 -5.10
CA ALA A 361 37.23 -11.25 -5.71
C ALA A 361 36.38 -12.40 -6.25
N VAL A 362 36.24 -12.48 -7.57
CA VAL A 362 35.58 -13.60 -8.26
C VAL A 362 36.64 -14.69 -8.49
N PRO A 363 36.48 -15.91 -7.96
CA PRO A 363 37.38 -17.01 -8.29
C PRO A 363 37.32 -17.29 -9.79
N GLY A 364 38.47 -17.20 -10.48
CA GLY A 364 38.59 -17.49 -11.93
C GLY A 364 39.01 -16.31 -12.83
N ILE A 365 39.43 -15.16 -12.27
CA ILE A 365 39.90 -14.00 -13.05
C ILE A 365 41.37 -14.12 -13.52
N GLU A 366 42.15 -15.10 -13.07
CA GLU A 366 43.58 -15.22 -13.45
C GLU A 366 43.84 -15.60 -14.92
N GLU A 367 42.84 -16.03 -15.70
CA GLU A 367 43.07 -16.45 -17.10
C GLU A 367 42.92 -15.35 -18.16
N CYS A 368 42.53 -14.13 -17.81
CA CYS A 368 42.32 -13.06 -18.81
C CYS A 368 43.54 -12.14 -19.02
N ASP A 369 44.58 -12.25 -18.19
CA ASP A 369 45.77 -11.38 -18.27
C ASP A 369 46.88 -11.93 -19.18
N ALA A 370 46.69 -13.09 -19.83
CA ALA A 370 47.70 -13.70 -20.69
C ALA A 370 47.61 -13.33 -22.19
N ILE A 371 46.67 -12.47 -22.64
CA ILE A 371 46.54 -12.14 -24.07
C ILE A 371 46.77 -10.65 -24.31
N SER A 372 47.99 -10.33 -24.71
CA SER A 372 48.40 -9.02 -25.21
C SER A 372 47.81 -8.76 -26.60
N ASN A 373 46.58 -8.25 -26.68
CA ASN A 373 46.20 -7.29 -27.72
C ASN A 373 44.84 -6.64 -27.43
N LYS A 374 44.78 -5.31 -27.51
CA LYS A 374 43.71 -4.41 -27.02
C LYS A 374 42.34 -4.51 -27.70
N THR A 375 42.05 -5.57 -28.45
CA THR A 375 40.75 -5.78 -29.11
C THR A 375 39.96 -6.96 -28.52
N SER A 376 40.59 -7.86 -27.75
CA SER A 376 39.95 -9.10 -27.28
C SER A 376 39.39 -9.06 -25.85
N LYS A 377 39.74 -8.07 -25.00
CA LYS A 377 39.19 -7.99 -23.62
C LYS A 377 37.67 -7.72 -23.64
N ARG A 378 37.20 -6.91 -24.59
CA ARG A 378 35.77 -6.61 -24.83
C ARG A 378 35.02 -7.83 -25.39
N GLU A 379 35.70 -8.66 -26.18
CA GLU A 379 35.12 -9.86 -26.78
C GLU A 379 35.11 -11.05 -25.81
N CYS A 380 36.12 -11.17 -24.93
CA CYS A 380 36.16 -12.17 -23.85
C CYS A 380 35.06 -11.91 -22.81
N ILE A 381 34.81 -10.66 -22.44
CA ILE A 381 33.71 -10.25 -21.55
C ILE A 381 32.35 -10.51 -22.22
N ASN A 382 32.22 -10.30 -23.53
CA ASN A 382 30.97 -10.55 -24.26
C ASN A 382 30.69 -12.05 -24.49
N ASN A 383 31.74 -12.87 -24.67
CA ASN A 383 31.59 -14.30 -24.97
C ASN A 383 31.54 -15.22 -23.73
N LYS A 384 31.98 -14.77 -22.55
CA LYS A 384 31.72 -15.48 -21.27
C LYS A 384 30.37 -15.15 -20.62
N ARG A 385 29.50 -14.35 -21.27
CA ARG A 385 28.13 -14.04 -20.80
C ARG A 385 27.17 -15.24 -20.73
N ILE A 386 27.64 -16.45 -21.00
CA ILE A 386 26.81 -17.66 -20.93
C ILE A 386 27.63 -18.79 -20.30
N ALA A 387 27.82 -18.76 -18.98
CA ALA A 387 27.90 -19.98 -18.14
C ALA A 387 28.19 -19.67 -16.67
N THR A 388 27.48 -20.40 -15.80
CA THR A 388 27.67 -20.62 -14.35
C THR A 388 27.17 -19.49 -13.43
N GLY A 389 26.25 -19.67 -12.48
CA GLY A 389 25.70 -20.88 -11.87
C GLY A 389 26.43 -21.23 -10.58
N LYS A 390 25.70 -21.13 -9.45
CA LYS A 390 25.96 -21.70 -8.11
C LYS A 390 27.20 -21.22 -7.33
N GLU A 391 26.98 -20.31 -6.37
CA GLU A 391 27.12 -20.52 -4.91
C GLU A 391 27.30 -19.18 -4.17
N GLY A 392 26.64 -19.04 -3.01
CA GLY A 392 27.19 -18.31 -1.86
C GLY A 392 26.88 -16.82 -1.70
N LYS A 393 25.88 -16.52 -0.85
CA LYS A 393 25.65 -15.28 -0.07
C LYS A 393 25.64 -13.93 -0.80
N TRP A 394 24.46 -13.29 -0.76
CA TRP A 394 24.30 -11.87 -1.05
C TRP A 394 24.79 -11.03 0.13
N VAL A 395 25.63 -10.06 -0.16
CA VAL A 395 25.82 -8.87 0.68
C VAL A 395 24.80 -7.85 0.17
N ASP A 396 23.98 -7.28 1.06
CA ASP A 396 23.21 -6.08 0.75
C ASP A 396 24.19 -4.95 0.45
N VAL A 397 24.58 -4.82 -0.82
CA VAL A 397 25.36 -3.67 -1.26
C VAL A 397 24.41 -2.48 -1.23
N THR A 398 24.53 -1.68 -0.17
CA THR A 398 24.05 -0.31 -0.18
C THR A 398 24.72 0.33 -1.38
N VAL A 399 23.93 0.63 -2.41
CA VAL A 399 24.43 1.15 -3.68
C VAL A 399 25.33 2.36 -3.36
N GLY A 400 26.64 2.18 -3.52
CA GLY A 400 27.64 3.20 -3.25
C GLY A 400 27.28 4.49 -4.00
N GLU A 401 27.57 5.62 -3.37
CA GLU A 401 27.05 6.96 -3.68
C GLU A 401 27.41 7.53 -5.07
N ASN A 402 27.81 6.72 -6.05
CA ASN A 402 27.89 7.09 -7.46
C ASN A 402 27.32 6.02 -8.41
N PHE A 403 26.14 5.48 -8.08
CA PHE A 403 25.09 5.16 -9.08
C PHE A 403 24.97 6.37 -10.04
N ILE A 404 24.41 6.26 -11.26
CA ILE A 404 24.00 7.49 -11.97
C ILE A 404 23.01 8.19 -11.03
N ALA A 405 23.46 9.21 -10.27
CA ALA A 405 22.71 9.73 -9.12
C ALA A 405 21.30 10.17 -9.56
N ASN A 406 21.20 10.51 -10.84
CA ASN A 406 20.01 11.00 -11.52
C ASN A 406 19.38 9.93 -12.46
N GLY A 407 19.59 8.64 -12.21
CA GLY A 407 19.11 7.53 -13.04
C GLY A 407 17.88 6.83 -12.47
N SER A 408 16.89 6.52 -13.32
CA SER A 408 15.75 5.65 -12.98
C SER A 408 15.31 4.79 -14.16
N MET A 409 14.94 3.53 -13.90
CA MET A 409 14.27 2.69 -14.89
C MET A 409 12.84 3.15 -15.20
N LEU A 410 12.25 4.05 -14.42
CA LEU A 410 10.94 4.65 -14.72
C LEU A 410 11.04 5.91 -15.60
N TYR A 411 12.26 6.38 -15.89
CA TYR A 411 12.46 7.55 -16.73
C TYR A 411 11.83 7.37 -18.12
N ASN A 412 10.96 8.30 -18.51
CA ASN A 412 10.20 8.33 -19.76
C ASN A 412 9.25 7.13 -20.02
N GLU A 413 8.83 6.40 -18.98
CA GLU A 413 7.91 5.26 -19.10
C GLU A 413 6.44 5.61 -18.85
N GLY A 414 6.09 6.87 -18.60
CA GLY A 414 4.73 7.30 -18.25
C GLY A 414 3.65 6.84 -19.23
N ALA A 415 3.97 6.79 -20.53
CA ALA A 415 3.05 6.32 -21.56
C ALA A 415 2.66 4.85 -21.39
N ALA A 416 3.54 4.00 -20.86
CA ALA A 416 3.23 2.59 -20.65
C ALA A 416 2.14 2.40 -19.58
N PHE A 417 2.19 3.18 -18.48
CA PHE A 417 1.18 3.15 -17.42
C PHE A 417 -0.19 3.65 -17.89
N VAL A 418 -0.23 4.76 -18.63
CA VAL A 418 -1.50 5.26 -19.19
C VAL A 418 -2.07 4.26 -20.20
N ASN A 419 -1.22 3.68 -21.05
CA ASN A 419 -1.65 2.67 -22.01
C ASN A 419 -2.15 1.37 -21.35
N SER A 420 -1.61 0.98 -20.19
CA SER A 420 -2.07 -0.22 -19.48
C SER A 420 -3.44 0.00 -18.85
N GLN A 421 -3.74 1.24 -18.43
CA GLN A 421 -5.06 1.63 -17.96
C GLN A 421 -6.14 1.47 -19.03
N THR A 422 -5.93 2.02 -20.22
CA THR A 422 -6.91 1.94 -21.31
C THR A 422 -7.10 0.51 -21.81
N LYS A 423 -6.03 -0.30 -21.79
CA LYS A 423 -6.08 -1.66 -22.34
C LYS A 423 -6.67 -2.68 -21.36
N TYR A 424 -6.26 -2.63 -20.10
CA TYR A 424 -6.58 -3.65 -19.10
C TYR A 424 -7.51 -3.16 -18.00
N GLY A 425 -7.96 -1.89 -18.07
CA GLY A 425 -8.90 -1.33 -17.10
C GLY A 425 -8.31 -1.27 -15.70
N THR A 426 -7.04 -0.87 -15.60
CA THR A 426 -6.27 -0.83 -14.36
C THR A 426 -5.78 0.59 -14.12
N ASN A 427 -6.12 1.21 -13.00
CA ASN A 427 -5.72 2.58 -12.69
C ASN A 427 -4.21 2.79 -12.90
N ALA A 428 -3.84 3.72 -13.78
CA ALA A 428 -2.46 3.97 -14.18
C ALA A 428 -1.63 4.43 -12.98
N LEU A 429 -2.18 5.31 -12.15
CA LEU A 429 -1.48 5.85 -11.00
C LEU A 429 -1.37 4.84 -9.84
N LEU A 430 -2.33 3.93 -9.64
CA LEU A 430 -2.15 2.78 -8.73
C LEU A 430 -1.01 1.88 -9.21
N THR A 431 -1.00 1.54 -10.50
CA THR A 431 0.05 0.70 -11.11
C THR A 431 1.43 1.36 -10.99
N PHE A 432 1.51 2.68 -11.23
CA PHE A 432 2.73 3.46 -11.06
C PHE A 432 3.19 3.52 -9.59
N SER A 433 2.26 3.68 -8.66
CA SER A 433 2.55 3.76 -7.22
C SER A 433 3.10 2.45 -6.67
N ILE A 434 2.63 1.31 -7.20
CA ILE A 434 3.22 -0.01 -6.90
C ILE A 434 4.60 -0.14 -7.53
N ALA A 435 4.78 0.25 -8.79
CA ALA A 435 6.10 0.22 -9.42
C ALA A 435 7.13 1.00 -8.59
N ILE A 436 6.78 2.18 -8.09
CA ILE A 436 7.62 2.96 -7.17
C ILE A 436 7.92 2.16 -5.89
N ASN A 437 6.90 1.57 -5.28
CA ASN A 437 7.00 0.81 -4.04
C ASN A 437 7.93 -0.40 -4.16
N GLU A 438 7.77 -1.18 -5.23
CA GLU A 438 8.49 -2.45 -5.46
C GLU A 438 9.92 -2.26 -5.95
N SER A 439 10.20 -1.13 -6.61
CA SER A 439 11.48 -0.92 -7.28
C SER A 439 12.30 0.23 -6.74
N ALA A 440 11.90 0.84 -5.62
CA ALA A 440 12.52 2.04 -5.09
C ALA A 440 12.67 3.11 -6.19
N TYR A 441 11.54 3.50 -6.80
CA TYR A 441 11.48 4.43 -7.94
C TYR A 441 12.27 3.97 -9.18
N GLY A 442 12.29 2.66 -9.47
CA GLY A 442 12.96 2.08 -10.63
C GLY A 442 14.47 1.90 -10.47
N ARG A 443 14.96 1.77 -9.24
CA ARG A 443 16.40 1.73 -8.92
C ARG A 443 16.84 0.43 -8.24
N SER A 444 15.91 -0.44 -7.87
CA SER A 444 16.24 -1.74 -7.26
C SER A 444 17.08 -2.61 -8.20
N HIS A 445 17.83 -3.54 -7.61
CA HIS A 445 18.66 -4.46 -8.38
C HIS A 445 17.85 -5.17 -9.48
N LEU A 446 16.68 -5.72 -9.15
CA LEU A 446 15.80 -6.43 -10.09
C LEU A 446 15.23 -5.51 -11.18
N ALA A 447 14.94 -4.26 -10.85
CA ALA A 447 14.49 -3.29 -11.85
C ALA A 447 15.56 -3.04 -12.91
N VAL A 448 16.83 -2.91 -12.50
CA VAL A 448 17.94 -2.64 -13.42
C VAL A 448 18.38 -3.90 -14.16
N THR A 449 18.52 -5.03 -13.46
CA THR A 449 19.10 -6.26 -14.02
C THR A 449 18.10 -7.17 -14.70
N ARG A 450 16.79 -7.01 -14.46
CA ARG A 450 15.76 -7.89 -15.06
C ARG A 450 14.58 -7.13 -15.65
N TYR A 451 14.62 -5.79 -15.65
CA TYR A 451 13.48 -4.94 -15.98
C TYR A 451 12.22 -5.28 -15.15
N ASN A 452 12.43 -5.84 -13.95
CA ASN A 452 11.36 -6.28 -13.07
C ASN A 452 11.13 -5.26 -11.97
N ILE A 453 10.32 -4.25 -12.30
CA ILE A 453 9.97 -3.14 -11.40
C ILE A 453 8.81 -3.46 -10.43
N PHE A 454 8.29 -4.68 -10.43
CA PHE A 454 7.14 -5.11 -9.61
C PHE A 454 7.45 -6.29 -8.68
N GLY A 455 8.71 -6.76 -8.67
CA GLY A 455 9.12 -7.90 -7.83
C GLY A 455 8.50 -9.25 -8.25
N HIS A 456 8.02 -9.40 -9.49
CA HIS A 456 7.31 -10.60 -9.92
C HIS A 456 8.18 -11.87 -9.80
N LYS A 457 7.66 -12.88 -9.07
CA LYS A 457 8.32 -14.17 -8.78
C LYS A 457 9.69 -14.03 -8.08
N ALA A 458 9.97 -12.89 -7.47
CA ALA A 458 11.15 -12.70 -6.64
C ALA A 458 10.89 -13.33 -5.25
N TYR A 459 11.15 -14.62 -5.13
CA TYR A 459 11.07 -15.32 -3.84
C TYR A 459 12.42 -15.23 -3.14
N ASP A 460 12.42 -14.90 -1.84
CA ASP A 460 13.64 -14.86 -1.02
C ASP A 460 14.41 -16.20 -1.05
N SER A 461 13.67 -17.31 -1.17
CA SER A 461 14.22 -18.67 -1.26
C SER A 461 14.77 -19.05 -2.65
N ASN A 462 14.39 -18.33 -3.71
CA ASN A 462 14.92 -18.55 -5.06
C ASN A 462 14.92 -17.23 -5.88
N PRO A 463 15.87 -16.32 -5.61
CA PRO A 463 15.94 -15.02 -6.30
C PRO A 463 16.12 -15.15 -7.82
N SER A 464 16.71 -16.27 -8.28
CA SER A 464 16.90 -16.56 -9.70
C SER A 464 15.58 -16.79 -10.46
N ALA A 465 14.48 -17.09 -9.76
CA ALA A 465 13.15 -17.27 -10.33
C ALA A 465 12.43 -15.96 -10.67
N ALA A 466 12.98 -14.80 -10.26
CA ALA A 466 12.40 -13.50 -10.57
C ALA A 466 12.21 -13.34 -12.08
N THR A 467 11.05 -12.91 -12.53
CA THR A 467 10.79 -12.77 -13.97
C THR A 467 11.77 -11.75 -14.58
N GLU A 468 12.33 -12.06 -15.74
CA GLU A 468 13.03 -11.09 -16.59
C GLU A 468 12.10 -10.68 -17.73
N TYR A 469 12.09 -9.38 -18.04
CA TYR A 469 11.29 -8.79 -19.10
C TYR A 469 12.19 -8.19 -20.18
N ASP A 470 11.67 -8.10 -21.41
CA ASP A 470 12.38 -7.47 -22.53
C ASP A 470 12.51 -5.96 -22.36
N SER A 471 11.55 -5.33 -21.67
CA SER A 471 11.54 -3.89 -21.42
C SER A 471 10.69 -3.53 -20.20
N ILE A 472 10.83 -2.30 -19.71
CA ILE A 472 9.98 -1.76 -18.63
C ILE A 472 8.51 -1.68 -19.08
N ASN A 473 8.24 -1.24 -20.31
CA ASN A 473 6.90 -1.27 -20.89
C ASN A 473 6.29 -2.69 -20.85
N THR A 474 7.06 -3.72 -21.22
CA THR A 474 6.62 -5.12 -21.15
C THR A 474 6.27 -5.52 -19.71
N ALA A 475 7.09 -5.13 -18.73
CA ALA A 475 6.82 -5.40 -17.32
C ALA A 475 5.53 -4.71 -16.83
N ILE A 476 5.28 -3.46 -17.24
CA ILE A 476 4.07 -2.68 -16.90
C ILE A 476 2.83 -3.33 -17.47
N MET A 477 2.85 -3.64 -18.77
CA MET A 477 1.73 -4.30 -19.45
C MET A 477 1.43 -5.67 -18.85
N TYR A 478 2.47 -6.44 -18.52
CA TYR A 478 2.30 -7.75 -17.90
C TYR A 478 1.74 -7.65 -16.48
N HIS A 479 2.17 -6.67 -15.67
CA HIS A 479 1.59 -6.42 -14.36
C HIS A 479 0.09 -6.10 -14.46
N ALA A 480 -0.26 -5.18 -15.36
CA ALA A 480 -1.63 -4.73 -15.56
C ALA A 480 -2.56 -5.87 -16.01
N ASP A 481 -2.14 -6.65 -17.01
CA ASP A 481 -2.89 -7.81 -17.50
C ASP A 481 -2.98 -8.90 -16.42
N ARG A 482 -1.83 -9.42 -15.98
CA ARG A 482 -1.77 -10.66 -15.21
C ARG A 482 -2.00 -10.51 -13.74
N TYR A 483 -1.40 -9.49 -13.13
CA TYR A 483 -1.49 -9.31 -11.69
C TYR A 483 -2.73 -8.50 -11.36
N ALA A 484 -2.83 -7.26 -11.83
CA ALA A 484 -3.94 -6.39 -11.48
C ALA A 484 -5.29 -6.88 -12.02
N SER A 485 -5.42 -7.10 -13.33
CA SER A 485 -6.71 -7.48 -13.94
C SER A 485 -7.07 -8.95 -13.69
N GLU A 486 -6.24 -9.90 -14.12
CA GLU A 486 -6.61 -11.32 -14.12
C GLU A 486 -6.46 -12.02 -12.77
N ASN A 487 -5.52 -11.64 -11.92
CA ASN A 487 -5.35 -12.31 -10.63
C ASN A 487 -6.12 -11.59 -9.53
N TYR A 488 -5.86 -10.31 -9.34
CA TYR A 488 -6.35 -9.59 -8.16
C TYR A 488 -7.72 -8.90 -8.36
N SER A 489 -8.21 -8.80 -9.60
CA SER A 489 -9.54 -8.27 -9.92
C SER A 489 -10.49 -9.32 -10.49
N ASN A 490 -10.07 -10.59 -10.65
CA ASN A 490 -10.95 -11.64 -11.17
C ASN A 490 -11.38 -12.61 -10.06
N PRO A 491 -12.68 -12.62 -9.68
CA PRO A 491 -13.23 -13.51 -8.65
C PRO A 491 -12.98 -15.00 -8.87
N ALA A 492 -12.74 -15.41 -10.13
CA ALA A 492 -12.48 -16.82 -10.48
C ALA A 492 -11.11 -17.33 -9.98
N THR A 493 -10.20 -16.44 -9.55
CA THR A 493 -8.88 -16.85 -9.08
C THR A 493 -8.80 -17.00 -7.56
N GLY A 494 -7.83 -17.80 -7.12
CA GLY A 494 -7.48 -17.91 -5.70
C GLY A 494 -6.85 -16.63 -5.12
N LEU A 495 -6.42 -15.66 -5.94
CA LEU A 495 -5.74 -14.44 -5.49
C LEU A 495 -6.69 -13.28 -5.20
N TYR A 496 -7.88 -13.30 -5.80
CA TYR A 496 -8.88 -12.26 -5.61
C TYR A 496 -9.40 -12.16 -4.17
N ASN A 497 -9.26 -10.97 -3.59
CA ASN A 497 -9.85 -10.53 -2.32
C ASN A 497 -10.46 -9.11 -2.46
N GLY A 498 -10.93 -8.76 -3.66
CA GLY A 498 -11.41 -7.43 -4.03
C GLY A 498 -10.38 -6.62 -4.81
N SER A 499 -10.83 -5.89 -5.83
CA SER A 499 -9.98 -5.16 -6.79
C SER A 499 -9.42 -3.83 -6.23
N HIS A 500 -8.62 -3.85 -5.15
CA HIS A 500 -7.99 -2.66 -4.56
C HIS A 500 -6.68 -3.02 -3.84
N LEU A 501 -5.87 -2.01 -3.44
CA LEU A 501 -4.62 -2.24 -2.69
C LEU A 501 -4.90 -2.96 -1.36
N GLY A 502 -5.75 -2.34 -0.53
CA GLY A 502 -6.25 -2.89 0.72
C GLY A 502 -5.19 -3.25 1.75
N ASN A 503 -5.57 -4.12 2.67
CA ASN A 503 -4.79 -4.52 3.84
C ASN A 503 -4.79 -6.05 3.96
N LYS A 504 -4.42 -6.60 5.12
CA LYS A 504 -4.44 -8.06 5.33
C LYS A 504 -5.85 -8.64 5.47
N GLY A 505 -6.88 -7.80 5.61
CA GLY A 505 -8.29 -8.21 5.67
C GLY A 505 -8.98 -8.27 4.30
N SER A 506 -8.62 -7.40 3.35
CA SER A 506 -9.17 -7.38 1.99
C SER A 506 -8.21 -6.69 1.01
N GLY A 507 -8.36 -6.97 -0.28
CA GLY A 507 -7.53 -6.39 -1.36
C GLY A 507 -6.29 -7.21 -1.72
N MET A 508 -5.40 -6.61 -2.51
CA MET A 508 -4.18 -7.24 -3.00
C MET A 508 -3.24 -7.64 -1.86
N ASN A 509 -3.12 -6.81 -0.83
CA ASN A 509 -2.17 -7.00 0.27
C ASN A 509 -2.41 -8.30 1.07
N VAL A 510 -3.62 -8.89 0.98
CA VAL A 510 -3.90 -10.21 1.56
C VAL A 510 -2.90 -11.27 1.07
N LYS A 511 -2.53 -11.23 -0.22
CA LYS A 511 -1.69 -12.27 -0.86
C LYS A 511 -0.47 -11.75 -1.62
N TYR A 512 -0.38 -10.46 -1.90
CA TYR A 512 0.68 -9.89 -2.74
C TYR A 512 2.03 -9.77 -2.02
N ALA A 513 2.03 -9.32 -0.78
CA ALA A 513 3.26 -9.05 -0.01
C ALA A 513 3.14 -9.60 1.41
N SER A 514 4.26 -9.91 2.08
CA SER A 514 4.28 -10.27 3.50
C SER A 514 4.20 -9.06 4.42
N ASP A 515 4.59 -7.88 3.94
CA ASP A 515 4.47 -6.63 4.66
C ASP A 515 3.00 -6.29 4.97
N PRO A 516 2.59 -6.19 6.24
CA PRO A 516 1.21 -5.86 6.61
C PRO A 516 0.77 -4.49 6.08
N TYR A 517 1.69 -3.55 5.87
CA TYR A 517 1.39 -2.18 5.45
C TYR A 517 1.75 -1.90 3.98
N TRP A 518 2.01 -2.95 3.18
CA TRP A 518 2.32 -2.82 1.74
C TRP A 518 1.30 -1.96 0.98
N GLY A 519 0.00 -2.22 1.18
CA GLY A 519 -1.07 -1.47 0.51
C GLY A 519 -1.11 0.00 0.93
N GLU A 520 -0.80 0.30 2.20
CA GLU A 520 -0.68 1.69 2.67
C GLU A 520 0.53 2.39 2.11
N LYS A 521 1.68 1.69 1.94
CA LYS A 521 2.86 2.26 1.28
C LYS A 521 2.58 2.62 -0.17
N ALA A 522 1.91 1.72 -0.91
CA ALA A 522 1.48 2.01 -2.28
C ALA A 522 0.46 3.16 -2.34
N ALA A 523 -0.51 3.21 -1.42
CA ALA A 523 -1.46 4.31 -1.31
C ALA A 523 -0.78 5.64 -0.96
N ALA A 524 0.26 5.60 -0.12
CA ALA A 524 1.06 6.77 0.24
C ALA A 524 1.89 7.30 -0.94
N ASN A 525 2.41 6.41 -1.78
CA ASN A 525 3.04 6.81 -3.04
C ASN A 525 2.03 7.49 -3.97
N TYR A 526 0.80 6.97 -4.08
CA TYR A 526 -0.28 7.61 -4.84
C TYR A 526 -0.53 9.03 -4.33
N ALA A 527 -0.79 9.17 -3.03
CA ALA A 527 -1.03 10.48 -2.39
C ALA A 527 0.14 11.45 -2.62
N SER A 528 1.38 10.95 -2.53
CA SER A 528 2.59 11.75 -2.73
C SER A 528 2.74 12.24 -4.18
N VAL A 529 2.45 11.39 -5.18
CA VAL A 529 2.47 11.78 -6.60
C VAL A 529 1.41 12.85 -6.86
N VAL A 530 0.18 12.64 -6.38
CA VAL A 530 -0.93 13.59 -6.50
C VAL A 530 -0.55 14.95 -5.92
N SER A 531 -0.06 14.95 -4.68
CA SER A 531 0.34 16.18 -3.99
C SER A 531 1.53 16.88 -4.66
N LYS A 532 2.53 16.13 -5.14
CA LYS A 532 3.73 16.69 -5.76
C LYS A 532 3.46 17.31 -7.12
N LEU A 533 2.52 16.74 -7.88
CA LEU A 533 2.12 17.23 -9.20
C LEU A 533 0.98 18.26 -9.15
N ASP A 534 0.40 18.48 -7.97
CA ASP A 534 -0.77 19.36 -7.78
C ASP A 534 -1.93 19.02 -8.73
N ILE A 535 -2.24 17.73 -8.84
CA ILE A 535 -3.36 17.24 -9.65
C ILE A 535 -4.54 16.87 -8.76
N ASP A 536 -5.75 17.12 -9.23
CA ASP A 536 -6.94 16.65 -8.53
C ASP A 536 -7.15 15.17 -8.83
N GLU A 537 -6.98 14.30 -7.84
CA GLU A 537 -7.28 12.86 -7.95
C GLU A 537 -8.08 12.35 -6.75
N PHE A 538 -8.44 13.24 -5.80
CA PHE A 538 -9.06 12.84 -4.54
C PHE A 538 -10.57 12.77 -4.70
N GLN A 539 -11.17 11.63 -4.32
CA GLN A 539 -12.62 11.41 -4.41
C GLN A 539 -13.20 11.62 -5.83
N LYS A 540 -12.46 11.38 -6.91
CA LYS A 540 -12.98 11.52 -8.28
C LYS A 540 -14.05 10.50 -8.67
N VAL A 541 -14.19 9.42 -7.91
CA VAL A 541 -15.20 8.38 -8.14
C VAL A 541 -15.98 8.11 -6.86
N THR A 542 -17.22 7.65 -7.01
CA THR A 542 -18.03 7.19 -5.90
C THR A 542 -17.65 5.76 -5.52
N ILE A 543 -17.16 5.57 -4.29
CA ILE A 543 -16.77 4.26 -3.77
C ILE A 543 -17.87 3.73 -2.85
N GLY A 544 -18.43 2.58 -3.23
CA GLY A 544 -19.25 1.76 -2.35
C GLY A 544 -18.41 0.67 -1.69
N ILE A 545 -18.71 0.29 -0.46
CA ILE A 545 -18.02 -0.75 0.31
C ILE A 545 -19.01 -1.84 0.71
N LYS A 546 -18.73 -3.07 0.32
CA LYS A 546 -19.34 -4.27 0.91
C LYS A 546 -18.74 -4.50 2.29
N GLN A 547 -19.44 -4.08 3.34
CA GLN A 547 -18.98 -4.24 4.73
C GLN A 547 -19.32 -5.61 5.32
N ILE A 548 -20.40 -6.22 4.83
CA ILE A 548 -20.87 -7.52 5.30
C ILE A 548 -19.89 -8.62 4.92
N LYS A 549 -19.82 -9.67 5.73
CA LYS A 549 -18.97 -10.83 5.47
C LYS A 549 -19.51 -11.68 4.32
N ASN A 550 -20.81 -11.98 4.33
CA ASN A 550 -21.44 -12.87 3.36
C ASN A 550 -21.15 -12.45 1.92
N ALA A 551 -21.03 -13.43 1.04
CA ALA A 551 -20.82 -13.17 -0.37
C ALA A 551 -21.99 -12.36 -0.97
N VAL A 552 -21.68 -11.50 -1.96
CA VAL A 552 -22.66 -10.64 -2.61
C VAL A 552 -22.62 -10.88 -4.11
N LYS A 553 -23.79 -11.25 -4.66
CA LYS A 553 -23.97 -11.52 -6.08
C LYS A 553 -24.17 -10.22 -6.84
N VAL A 554 -23.33 -9.99 -7.84
CA VAL A 554 -23.49 -8.91 -8.81
C VAL A 554 -24.31 -9.44 -9.97
N ARG A 555 -25.33 -8.67 -10.34
CA ARG A 555 -26.41 -9.07 -11.24
C ARG A 555 -26.31 -8.36 -12.58
N TYR A 556 -26.76 -9.01 -13.65
CA TYR A 556 -26.81 -8.42 -14.98
C TYR A 556 -27.89 -7.34 -15.11
N GLU A 557 -29.00 -7.48 -14.38
CA GLU A 557 -30.07 -6.48 -14.28
C GLU A 557 -30.40 -6.23 -12.79
N PRO A 558 -31.05 -5.12 -12.43
CA PRO A 558 -31.36 -4.78 -11.04
C PRO A 558 -32.55 -5.60 -10.48
N LYS A 559 -32.44 -6.94 -10.54
CA LYS A 559 -33.36 -7.93 -9.98
C LYS A 559 -32.62 -9.22 -9.63
N THR A 560 -33.04 -9.89 -8.57
CA THR A 560 -32.35 -11.08 -8.03
C THR A 560 -32.47 -12.31 -8.92
N ALA A 561 -33.51 -12.38 -9.76
CA ALA A 561 -33.70 -13.46 -10.74
C ALA A 561 -32.83 -13.31 -12.00
N SER A 562 -32.15 -12.18 -12.20
CA SER A 562 -31.29 -11.99 -13.36
C SER A 562 -29.99 -12.79 -13.24
N LYS A 563 -29.34 -12.99 -14.39
CA LYS A 563 -28.05 -13.66 -14.50
C LYS A 563 -27.07 -13.09 -13.47
N GLU A 564 -26.43 -13.99 -12.74
CA GLU A 564 -25.29 -13.66 -11.89
C GLU A 564 -24.07 -13.44 -12.78
N LEU A 565 -23.49 -12.25 -12.70
CA LEU A 565 -22.26 -11.91 -13.40
C LEU A 565 -21.06 -12.48 -12.65
N TYR A 566 -20.99 -12.18 -11.35
CA TYR A 566 -19.98 -12.70 -10.46
C TYR A 566 -20.42 -12.56 -9.00
N GLU A 567 -19.66 -13.20 -8.12
CA GLU A 567 -19.83 -13.07 -6.67
C GLU A 567 -18.62 -12.35 -6.06
N ILE A 568 -18.88 -11.27 -5.33
CA ILE A 568 -17.90 -10.70 -4.42
C ILE A 568 -17.79 -11.65 -3.23
N LYS A 569 -16.60 -12.25 -3.07
CA LYS A 569 -16.32 -13.31 -2.07
C LYS A 569 -16.74 -12.93 -0.65
N SER A 570 -16.83 -13.96 0.20
CA SER A 570 -17.21 -13.89 1.61
C SER A 570 -16.21 -13.15 2.52
N ILE A 571 -15.73 -11.98 2.13
CA ILE A 571 -14.81 -11.12 2.88
C ILE A 571 -15.45 -9.73 3.07
N SER A 572 -15.17 -9.08 4.20
CA SER A 572 -15.65 -7.72 4.47
C SER A 572 -14.73 -6.66 3.84
N ASN A 573 -15.23 -5.42 3.77
CA ASN A 573 -14.48 -4.24 3.33
C ASN A 573 -13.96 -4.36 1.89
N VAL A 574 -14.79 -4.83 0.96
CA VAL A 574 -14.46 -4.86 -0.47
C VAL A 574 -15.09 -3.66 -1.17
N PRO A 575 -14.31 -2.80 -1.84
CA PRO A 575 -14.85 -1.67 -2.55
C PRO A 575 -15.42 -2.05 -3.92
N VAL A 576 -16.39 -1.28 -4.39
CA VAL A 576 -16.93 -1.29 -5.75
C VAL A 576 -17.03 0.15 -6.24
N VAL A 577 -16.88 0.35 -7.56
CA VAL A 577 -17.11 1.67 -8.16
C VAL A 577 -18.59 1.81 -8.47
N VAL A 578 -19.26 2.77 -7.84
CA VAL A 578 -20.67 3.07 -8.09
C VAL A 578 -20.76 4.08 -9.23
N LEU A 579 -21.43 3.68 -10.31
CA LEU A 579 -21.60 4.46 -11.53
C LEU A 579 -22.93 5.21 -11.56
N ASP A 580 -23.97 4.64 -10.94
CA ASP A 580 -25.31 5.25 -10.90
C ASP A 580 -26.21 4.59 -9.83
N LYS A 581 -27.32 5.25 -9.50
CA LYS A 581 -28.44 4.70 -8.73
C LYS A 581 -29.61 4.45 -9.67
N VAL A 582 -30.12 3.22 -9.69
CA VAL A 582 -31.24 2.82 -10.54
C VAL A 582 -32.35 2.20 -9.72
N THR A 583 -33.58 2.28 -10.23
CA THR A 583 -34.73 1.58 -9.65
C THR A 583 -34.79 0.16 -10.20
N GLY A 584 -35.02 -0.82 -9.31
CA GLY A 584 -35.13 -2.24 -9.66
C GLY A 584 -36.15 -2.97 -8.81
N GLN A 585 -35.97 -4.29 -8.70
CA GLN A 585 -36.80 -5.13 -7.82
C GLN A 585 -36.69 -4.63 -6.36
N SER A 586 -37.82 -4.47 -5.69
CA SER A 586 -37.87 -4.12 -4.27
C SER A 586 -37.48 -5.32 -3.40
N LEU A 587 -36.49 -5.13 -2.53
CA LEU A 587 -36.09 -6.06 -1.47
C LEU A 587 -36.28 -5.36 -0.12
N ASP A 588 -37.09 -5.95 0.76
CA ASP A 588 -37.40 -5.42 2.10
C ASP A 588 -37.85 -3.94 2.08
N GLY A 589 -38.64 -3.57 1.07
CA GLY A 589 -39.17 -2.21 0.91
C GLY A 589 -38.21 -1.20 0.26
N ASN A 590 -37.00 -1.61 -0.09
CA ASN A 590 -36.02 -0.79 -0.80
C ASN A 590 -35.91 -1.25 -2.27
N ASN A 591 -36.15 -0.35 -3.22
CA ASN A 591 -36.07 -0.64 -4.66
C ASN A 591 -34.82 -0.04 -5.34
N ILE A 592 -33.87 0.48 -4.55
CA ILE A 592 -32.67 1.13 -5.05
C ILE A 592 -31.57 0.09 -5.27
N TRP A 593 -31.03 0.08 -6.49
CA TRP A 593 -29.87 -0.70 -6.89
C TRP A 593 -28.74 0.25 -7.32
N TYR A 594 -27.50 -0.15 -7.05
CA TYR A 594 -26.34 0.52 -7.59
C TYR A 594 -25.90 -0.16 -8.88
N LYS A 595 -25.79 0.64 -9.95
CA LYS A 595 -25.05 0.27 -11.15
C LYS A 595 -23.57 0.43 -10.83
N ILE A 596 -22.78 -0.62 -11.03
CA ILE A 596 -21.37 -0.66 -10.66
C ILE A 596 -20.49 -1.06 -11.82
N GLN A 597 -19.24 -0.61 -11.79
CA GLN A 597 -18.18 -1.17 -12.62
C GLN A 597 -17.78 -2.54 -12.04
N THR A 598 -17.71 -3.58 -12.87
CA THR A 598 -17.41 -4.95 -12.40
C THR A 598 -15.92 -5.19 -12.21
N ASP A 599 -15.56 -5.89 -11.14
CA ASP A 599 -14.18 -6.32 -10.88
C ASP A 599 -13.60 -7.19 -12.02
N PRO A 600 -14.28 -8.24 -12.51
CA PRO A 600 -13.79 -8.98 -13.68
C PRO A 600 -14.08 -8.25 -15.01
N SER A 601 -13.27 -8.54 -16.02
CA SER A 601 -13.57 -8.20 -17.42
C SER A 601 -14.75 -9.03 -17.93
N LEU A 602 -15.76 -8.37 -18.50
CA LEU A 602 -16.92 -9.04 -19.09
C LEU A 602 -17.01 -8.87 -20.61
N LYS A 603 -17.50 -9.90 -21.27
CA LYS A 603 -17.97 -9.84 -22.66
C LYS A 603 -19.32 -9.09 -22.71
N ALA A 604 -19.73 -8.65 -23.90
CA ALA A 604 -21.00 -7.93 -24.10
C ALA A 604 -22.25 -8.69 -23.59
N ASN A 605 -22.20 -10.03 -23.53
CA ASN A 605 -23.27 -10.87 -23.01
C ASN A 605 -23.17 -11.14 -21.49
N GLY A 606 -22.26 -10.46 -20.79
CA GLY A 606 -22.02 -10.62 -19.35
C GLY A 606 -21.29 -11.91 -18.95
N ASP A 607 -20.72 -12.66 -19.90
CA ASP A 607 -19.83 -13.78 -19.56
C ASP A 607 -18.43 -13.28 -19.19
N TYR A 608 -17.75 -14.02 -18.32
CA TYR A 608 -16.33 -13.81 -18.07
C TYR A 608 -15.51 -13.92 -19.36
N PHE A 609 -14.47 -13.10 -19.43
CA PHE A 609 -13.34 -13.44 -20.27
C PHE A 609 -12.58 -14.61 -19.62
N ASN A 610 -12.69 -15.81 -20.17
CA ASN A 610 -11.94 -16.99 -19.69
C ASN A 610 -10.69 -17.16 -20.55
N PRO A 611 -9.49 -16.83 -20.07
CA PRO A 611 -8.25 -16.99 -20.85
C PRO A 611 -7.87 -18.47 -21.08
N GLY A 612 -8.54 -19.42 -20.43
CA GLY A 612 -8.12 -20.82 -20.43
C GLY A 612 -6.78 -21.02 -19.69
N PRO A 613 -6.39 -22.28 -19.41
CA PRO A 613 -5.20 -22.56 -18.59
C PRO A 613 -3.85 -22.33 -19.31
N TYR A 614 -3.85 -22.15 -20.64
CA TYR A 614 -2.63 -22.14 -21.46
C TYR A 614 -2.41 -20.87 -22.31
N TYR A 615 -3.35 -19.93 -22.36
CA TYR A 615 -3.18 -18.72 -23.17
C TYR A 615 -3.00 -17.47 -22.30
N PRO A 616 -1.90 -16.72 -22.51
CA PRO A 616 -1.70 -15.48 -21.82
C PRO A 616 -2.49 -14.33 -22.44
N GLY A 617 -3.49 -13.84 -21.73
CA GLY A 617 -4.18 -12.60 -22.04
C GLY A 617 -5.56 -12.60 -21.43
N GLY A 618 -5.70 -11.94 -20.28
CA GLY A 618 -7.00 -11.43 -19.92
C GLY A 618 -7.44 -10.50 -21.03
N GLY A 619 -8.64 -10.71 -21.56
CA GLY A 619 -9.17 -9.85 -22.61
C GLY A 619 -9.11 -8.39 -22.17
N GLU A 620 -9.00 -7.50 -23.16
CA GLU A 620 -9.06 -6.06 -22.89
C GLU A 620 -10.28 -5.73 -22.04
N TYR A 621 -10.08 -4.85 -21.06
CA TYR A 621 -11.16 -4.47 -20.17
C TYR A 621 -12.05 -3.45 -20.87
N ASN A 622 -13.24 -3.87 -21.25
CA ASN A 622 -14.23 -2.96 -21.82
C ASN A 622 -15.15 -2.44 -20.72
N LYS A 623 -15.00 -1.16 -20.35
CA LYS A 623 -15.79 -0.52 -19.28
C LYS A 623 -17.28 -0.49 -19.57
N ASN A 624 -17.67 -0.41 -20.85
CA ASN A 624 -19.07 -0.34 -21.29
C ASN A 624 -19.77 -1.70 -21.19
N HIS A 625 -19.03 -2.80 -21.32
CA HIS A 625 -19.56 -4.15 -21.13
C HIS A 625 -19.44 -4.63 -19.68
N SER A 626 -18.44 -4.14 -18.95
CA SER A 626 -18.10 -4.59 -17.60
C SER A 626 -18.93 -3.88 -16.53
N ILE A 627 -20.25 -3.97 -16.67
CA ILE A 627 -21.25 -3.29 -15.82
C ILE A 627 -22.12 -4.34 -15.14
N GLY A 628 -22.44 -4.10 -13.87
CA GLY A 628 -23.35 -4.95 -13.11
C GLY A 628 -24.18 -4.16 -12.11
N TYR A 629 -25.07 -4.86 -11.41
CA TYR A 629 -26.00 -4.27 -10.45
C TYR A 629 -25.92 -5.00 -9.11
N VAL A 630 -25.92 -4.22 -8.02
CA VAL A 630 -25.97 -4.72 -6.65
C VAL A 630 -27.01 -3.95 -5.86
N HIS A 631 -27.78 -4.64 -5.03
CA HIS A 631 -28.81 -3.97 -4.24
C HIS A 631 -28.18 -3.02 -3.21
N SER A 632 -28.75 -1.83 -3.06
CA SER A 632 -28.13 -0.76 -2.25
C SER A 632 -27.99 -1.10 -0.77
N SER A 633 -28.85 -1.94 -0.21
CA SER A 633 -28.76 -2.38 1.20
C SER A 633 -27.49 -3.17 1.53
N LEU A 634 -26.77 -3.66 0.52
CA LEU A 634 -25.56 -4.48 0.69
C LEU A 634 -24.27 -3.64 0.64
N ILE A 635 -24.36 -2.36 0.29
CA ILE A 635 -23.22 -1.50 -0.01
C ILE A 635 -23.31 -0.19 0.78
N TYR A 636 -22.31 0.05 1.62
CA TYR A 636 -22.10 1.31 2.31
C TYR A 636 -21.40 2.32 1.40
N LEU A 637 -21.93 3.52 1.23
CA LEU A 637 -21.26 4.54 0.41
C LEU A 637 -20.21 5.29 1.25
N ALA A 638 -18.93 5.13 0.88
CA ALA A 638 -17.81 5.74 1.60
C ALA A 638 -17.53 7.20 1.20
N THR A 639 -18.02 7.62 0.04
CA THR A 639 -17.96 9.00 -0.45
C THR A 639 -19.34 9.66 -0.39
N ASN A 640 -19.42 10.93 0.04
CA ASN A 640 -20.68 11.66 0.14
C ASN A 640 -21.39 11.80 -1.23
N ILE A 641 -22.72 11.68 -1.18
CA ILE A 641 -23.62 11.32 -2.30
C ILE A 641 -23.99 12.46 -3.25
N SER A 642 -23.65 13.72 -2.98
CA SER A 642 -24.29 14.83 -3.70
C SER A 642 -24.14 14.73 -5.22
N ASP A 643 -23.08 14.10 -5.72
CA ASP A 643 -22.92 13.78 -7.14
C ASP A 643 -22.33 12.37 -7.26
N VAL A 644 -23.00 11.46 -7.98
CA VAL A 644 -22.32 10.26 -8.47
C VAL A 644 -21.26 10.74 -9.45
N ARG A 645 -19.99 10.64 -9.05
CA ARG A 645 -18.89 11.22 -9.82
C ARG A 645 -18.50 10.27 -10.93
N THR A 646 -18.51 10.76 -12.17
CA THR A 646 -18.14 10.01 -13.36
C THR A 646 -16.64 9.76 -13.39
N MET A 647 -16.23 8.58 -13.86
CA MET A 647 -14.81 8.30 -14.12
C MET A 647 -14.24 9.34 -15.10
N PRO A 648 -12.97 9.76 -14.97
CA PRO A 648 -12.36 10.67 -15.92
C PRO A 648 -12.32 10.04 -17.33
N ASP A 649 -12.53 10.88 -18.35
CA ASP A 649 -12.43 10.48 -19.75
C ASP A 649 -11.01 9.99 -20.10
N VAL A 650 -10.90 9.09 -21.08
CA VAL A 650 -9.60 8.57 -21.52
C VAL A 650 -8.79 9.67 -22.21
N ASP A 651 -7.55 9.83 -21.76
CA ASP A 651 -6.59 10.77 -22.35
C ASP A 651 -6.02 10.22 -23.67
N PHE A 652 -6.77 10.44 -24.74
CA PHE A 652 -6.36 10.08 -26.11
C PHE A 652 -5.09 10.83 -26.56
N LEU A 653 -4.79 12.01 -26.01
CA LEU A 653 -3.55 12.75 -26.35
C LEU A 653 -2.33 12.02 -25.83
N SER A 654 -2.38 11.52 -24.60
CA SER A 654 -1.30 10.70 -24.04
C SER A 654 -1.11 9.38 -24.80
N MET A 655 -2.20 8.73 -25.24
CA MET A 655 -2.09 7.53 -26.09
C MET A 655 -1.30 7.81 -27.37
N LEU A 656 -1.54 8.98 -27.97
CA LEU A 656 -0.84 9.44 -29.17
C LEU A 656 0.57 9.97 -28.89
N GLN A 657 0.97 10.16 -27.63
CA GLN A 657 2.18 10.88 -27.24
C GLN A 657 2.20 12.32 -27.77
N LEU A 658 1.03 12.96 -27.79
CA LEU A 658 0.86 14.34 -28.19
C LEU A 658 0.64 15.21 -26.95
N SER A 659 1.02 16.47 -27.09
CA SER A 659 0.84 17.51 -26.09
C SER A 659 -0.09 18.60 -26.64
N LYS A 660 -0.85 19.24 -25.76
CA LYS A 660 -1.73 20.36 -26.13
C LYS A 660 -0.96 21.67 -26.06
N THR A 661 -1.13 22.55 -27.05
CA THR A 661 -0.59 23.91 -27.07
C THR A 661 -1.66 24.84 -27.63
N GLY A 662 -2.20 25.71 -26.77
CA GLY A 662 -3.40 26.49 -27.09
C GLY A 662 -4.58 25.59 -27.48
N ASN A 663 -5.11 25.82 -28.69
CA ASN A 663 -6.21 25.04 -29.28
C ASN A 663 -5.73 23.85 -30.15
N TYR A 664 -4.43 23.59 -30.22
CA TYR A 664 -3.81 22.63 -31.13
C TYR A 664 -3.04 21.55 -30.37
N VAL A 665 -2.62 20.50 -31.10
CA VAL A 665 -1.80 19.41 -30.55
C VAL A 665 -0.51 19.22 -31.34
N ARG A 666 0.57 18.85 -30.65
CA ARG A 666 1.92 18.69 -31.24
C ARG A 666 2.73 17.59 -30.55
N GLY A 667 3.85 17.21 -31.14
CA GLY A 667 4.81 16.26 -30.54
C GLY A 667 5.45 15.28 -31.51
N TYR A 668 5.13 15.34 -32.80
CA TYR A 668 5.78 14.51 -33.81
C TYR A 668 6.87 15.27 -34.56
N ASN A 669 7.91 14.53 -34.94
CA ASN A 669 9.00 15.08 -35.76
C ASN A 669 8.51 15.41 -37.17
N ILE A 670 9.23 16.30 -37.85
CA ILE A 670 9.04 16.54 -39.29
C ILE A 670 9.11 15.24 -40.09
N GLU A 671 8.34 15.15 -41.17
CA GLU A 671 8.25 13.96 -42.03
C GLU A 671 7.72 12.69 -41.34
N THR A 672 6.99 12.82 -40.22
CA THR A 672 6.30 11.69 -39.59
C THR A 672 5.18 11.18 -40.49
N LYS A 673 5.22 9.88 -40.86
CA LYS A 673 4.15 9.21 -41.62
C LYS A 673 2.96 8.87 -40.73
N ILE A 674 1.75 8.92 -41.30
CA ILE A 674 0.51 8.53 -40.63
C ILE A 674 0.53 7.06 -40.17
N SER A 675 1.15 6.16 -40.93
CA SER A 675 1.41 4.77 -40.48
C SER A 675 2.13 4.71 -39.13
N GLY A 676 3.11 5.58 -38.90
CA GLY A 676 3.83 5.66 -37.62
C GLY A 676 2.93 6.15 -36.47
N VAL A 677 1.99 7.06 -36.76
CA VAL A 677 0.98 7.53 -35.80
C VAL A 677 0.00 6.41 -35.45
N LYS A 678 -0.55 5.73 -36.46
CA LYS A 678 -1.45 4.58 -36.29
C LYS A 678 -0.82 3.47 -35.46
N ASN A 679 0.45 3.15 -35.72
CA ASN A 679 1.17 2.12 -34.99
C ASN A 679 1.30 2.39 -33.48
N LYS A 680 1.25 3.66 -33.03
CA LYS A 680 1.30 4.00 -31.60
C LYS A 680 0.07 3.49 -30.84
N VAL A 681 -1.06 3.34 -31.53
CA VAL A 681 -2.34 2.90 -30.94
C VAL A 681 -2.90 1.63 -31.59
N ALA A 682 -2.08 0.91 -32.34
CA ALA A 682 -2.49 -0.31 -33.03
C ALA A 682 -3.12 -1.32 -32.05
N GLY A 683 -4.33 -1.77 -32.38
CA GLY A 683 -5.12 -2.68 -31.56
C GLY A 683 -5.81 -2.03 -30.35
N LYS A 684 -5.68 -0.73 -30.12
CA LYS A 684 -6.28 0.01 -28.98
C LYS A 684 -7.29 1.06 -29.40
N ALA A 685 -7.05 1.72 -30.53
CA ALA A 685 -7.92 2.74 -31.11
C ALA A 685 -7.70 2.79 -32.63
N GLU A 686 -8.71 3.22 -33.36
CA GLU A 686 -8.62 3.58 -34.76
C GLU A 686 -8.25 5.06 -34.90
N ILE A 687 -7.33 5.35 -35.83
CA ILE A 687 -6.94 6.72 -36.15
C ILE A 687 -7.37 7.04 -37.57
N THR A 688 -8.11 8.12 -37.72
CA THR A 688 -8.41 8.74 -39.00
C THR A 688 -7.76 10.11 -39.04
N VAL A 689 -6.90 10.36 -40.02
CA VAL A 689 -6.29 11.69 -40.21
C VAL A 689 -6.92 12.33 -41.44
N ARG A 690 -7.41 13.55 -41.29
CA ARG A 690 -8.03 14.34 -42.36
C ARG A 690 -7.22 15.58 -42.64
N ASP A 691 -7.11 15.97 -43.91
CA ASP A 691 -6.53 17.25 -44.30
C ASP A 691 -7.48 18.42 -43.96
N ASN A 692 -7.02 19.65 -44.21
CA ASN A 692 -7.81 20.87 -43.98
C ASN A 692 -9.05 21.01 -44.89
N ASN A 693 -9.19 20.17 -45.92
CA ASN A 693 -10.36 20.07 -46.78
C ASN A 693 -11.28 18.89 -46.37
N ASN A 694 -11.01 18.29 -45.21
CA ASN A 694 -11.72 17.14 -44.63
C ASN A 694 -11.55 15.80 -45.38
N ASN A 695 -10.55 15.69 -46.28
CA ASN A 695 -10.24 14.45 -46.99
C ASN A 695 -9.40 13.52 -46.12
N ILE A 696 -9.71 12.23 -46.11
CA ILE A 696 -8.94 11.22 -45.36
C ILE A 696 -7.58 11.00 -46.03
N LYS A 697 -6.50 11.10 -45.25
CA LYS A 697 -5.13 10.88 -45.70
C LYS A 697 -4.72 9.41 -45.56
N THR A 698 -3.89 8.93 -46.48
CA THR A 698 -3.41 7.54 -46.52
C THR A 698 -2.23 7.31 -45.56
N ASP A 699 -1.98 6.05 -45.20
CA ASP A 699 -0.91 5.66 -44.27
C ASP A 699 0.51 6.04 -44.73
N ALA A 700 0.70 6.20 -46.03
CA ALA A 700 1.96 6.64 -46.63
C ALA A 700 2.16 8.17 -46.54
N SER A 701 1.08 8.93 -46.31
CA SER A 701 1.12 10.39 -46.25
C SER A 701 1.79 10.88 -44.96
N LEU A 702 2.35 12.09 -45.02
CA LEU A 702 2.90 12.78 -43.85
C LEU A 702 1.78 13.43 -43.04
N ILE A 703 1.91 13.43 -41.72
CA ILE A 703 1.10 14.30 -40.87
C ILE A 703 1.64 15.73 -40.95
N ALA A 704 0.75 16.72 -41.03
CA ALA A 704 1.08 18.08 -41.38
C ALA A 704 0.27 19.11 -40.59
N THR A 705 0.76 20.37 -40.56
CA THR A 705 0.06 21.48 -39.92
C THR A 705 -1.33 21.68 -40.53
N GLY A 706 -2.36 21.65 -39.67
CA GLY A 706 -3.76 21.76 -40.06
C GLY A 706 -4.47 20.43 -40.29
N ASP A 707 -3.77 19.29 -40.25
CA ASP A 707 -4.45 18.00 -40.23
C ASP A 707 -5.31 17.84 -38.97
N THR A 708 -6.45 17.17 -39.10
CA THR A 708 -7.28 16.73 -37.98
C THR A 708 -7.03 15.26 -37.71
N ILE A 709 -6.56 14.94 -36.50
CA ILE A 709 -6.41 13.57 -36.00
C ILE A 709 -7.67 13.21 -35.22
N GLU A 710 -8.46 12.30 -35.77
CA GLU A 710 -9.58 11.68 -35.10
C GLU A 710 -9.14 10.35 -34.50
N VAL A 711 -9.38 10.16 -33.19
CA VAL A 711 -9.07 8.95 -32.44
C VAL A 711 -10.37 8.34 -31.94
N THR A 712 -10.64 7.11 -32.38
CA THR A 712 -11.88 6.40 -32.06
C THR A 712 -11.56 5.08 -31.38
N ASN A 713 -12.19 4.79 -30.26
CA ASN A 713 -12.16 3.46 -29.64
C ASN A 713 -13.56 3.04 -29.18
N SER A 714 -13.64 1.95 -28.41
CA SER A 714 -14.89 1.47 -27.82
C SER A 714 -15.54 2.44 -26.83
N GLU A 715 -14.85 3.52 -26.46
CA GLU A 715 -15.30 4.52 -25.48
C GLU A 715 -15.78 5.84 -26.12
N GLY A 716 -15.49 6.10 -27.40
CA GLY A 716 -15.90 7.31 -28.11
C GLY A 716 -14.92 7.76 -29.19
N SER A 717 -15.15 8.94 -29.77
CA SER A 717 -14.25 9.60 -30.72
C SER A 717 -13.85 10.98 -30.22
N ASN A 718 -12.57 11.34 -30.35
CA ASN A 718 -12.06 12.70 -30.11
C ASN A 718 -11.26 13.18 -31.32
N SER A 719 -11.38 14.46 -31.65
CA SER A 719 -10.68 15.08 -32.78
C SER A 719 -9.74 16.19 -32.34
N TYR A 720 -8.55 16.22 -32.91
CA TYR A 720 -7.49 17.17 -32.57
C TYR A 720 -6.88 17.79 -33.81
N THR A 721 -6.78 19.11 -33.86
CA THR A 721 -6.05 19.81 -34.93
C THR A 721 -4.55 19.82 -34.63
N PHE A 722 -3.75 19.24 -35.52
CA PHE A 722 -2.32 19.07 -35.38
C PHE A 722 -1.54 20.29 -35.88
N VAL A 723 -0.49 20.66 -35.15
CA VAL A 723 0.47 21.71 -35.53
C VAL A 723 1.89 21.14 -35.54
N MET A 724 2.63 21.44 -36.61
CA MET A 724 4.04 21.11 -36.78
C MET A 724 4.82 22.39 -36.99
N TYR A 725 5.63 22.78 -36.01
CA TYR A 725 6.38 24.04 -36.06
C TYR A 725 7.30 24.11 -37.27
N GLY A 726 7.15 25.20 -38.02
CA GLY A 726 7.87 25.48 -39.27
C GLY A 726 7.18 25.00 -40.54
N ASP A 727 6.14 24.17 -40.45
CA ASP A 727 5.31 23.78 -41.60
C ASP A 727 4.19 24.83 -41.77
N LEU A 728 4.38 25.76 -42.71
CA LEU A 728 3.53 26.94 -42.92
C LEU A 728 2.63 26.78 -44.15
N ASN A 729 2.80 25.71 -44.92
CA ASN A 729 1.99 25.39 -46.08
C ASN A 729 1.12 24.14 -45.90
N GLY A 730 1.33 23.35 -44.83
CA GLY A 730 0.59 22.14 -44.50
C GLY A 730 1.04 20.90 -45.24
N ASP A 731 2.32 20.81 -45.65
CA ASP A 731 2.85 19.65 -46.39
C ASP A 731 3.61 18.64 -45.51
N GLY A 732 3.74 18.91 -44.20
CA GLY A 732 4.41 18.05 -43.22
C GLY A 732 5.94 18.12 -43.28
N LYS A 733 6.48 19.12 -44.00
CA LYS A 733 7.91 19.41 -44.11
C LYS A 733 8.19 20.85 -43.72
N VAL A 734 9.47 21.14 -43.51
CA VAL A 734 9.97 22.52 -43.37
C VAL A 734 10.95 22.78 -44.50
N SER A 735 10.54 23.63 -45.45
CA SER A 735 11.22 23.81 -46.72
C SER A 735 11.39 25.28 -47.11
N SER A 736 11.97 25.53 -48.29
CA SER A 736 12.01 26.87 -48.87
C SER A 736 10.62 27.46 -49.16
N ALA A 737 9.60 26.61 -49.34
CA ALA A 737 8.22 27.06 -49.52
C ALA A 737 7.68 27.71 -48.23
N ASP A 738 7.98 27.13 -47.07
CA ASP A 738 7.63 27.69 -45.76
C ASP A 738 8.39 28.99 -45.50
N LEU A 739 9.68 29.02 -45.85
CA LEU A 739 10.47 30.25 -45.84
C LEU A 739 9.86 31.38 -46.67
N LEU A 740 9.29 31.07 -47.83
CA LEU A 740 8.57 32.04 -48.64
C LEU A 740 7.29 32.50 -47.93
N ARG A 741 6.50 31.58 -47.34
CA ARG A 741 5.26 31.91 -46.60
C ARG A 741 5.53 32.82 -45.40
N MET A 742 6.59 32.54 -44.63
CA MET A 742 7.01 33.40 -43.53
C MET A 742 7.36 34.81 -44.02
N ARG A 743 8.15 34.94 -45.10
CA ARG A 743 8.48 36.25 -45.67
C ARG A 743 7.24 37.01 -46.13
N GLN A 744 6.32 36.34 -46.82
CA GLN A 744 5.07 36.95 -47.27
C GLN A 744 4.20 37.43 -46.10
N HIS A 745 4.20 36.70 -44.98
CA HIS A 745 3.50 37.11 -43.77
C HIS A 745 4.12 38.38 -43.15
N LEU A 746 5.44 38.38 -42.96
CA LEU A 746 6.17 39.51 -42.38
C LEU A 746 6.09 40.78 -43.25
N LEU A 747 6.04 40.62 -44.57
CA LEU A 747 5.86 41.73 -45.52
C LEU A 747 4.39 42.15 -45.68
N GLY A 748 3.45 41.49 -44.99
CA GLY A 748 2.02 41.78 -45.11
C GLY A 748 1.37 41.39 -46.45
N LEU A 749 2.12 40.74 -47.35
CA LEU A 749 1.66 40.33 -48.68
C LEU A 749 0.64 39.19 -48.61
N LYS A 750 0.86 38.24 -47.70
CA LYS A 750 -0.05 37.12 -47.44
C LYS A 750 0.05 36.70 -45.98
N LYS A 751 -0.89 37.16 -45.15
CA LYS A 751 -0.86 36.88 -43.72
C LYS A 751 -1.27 35.42 -43.41
N LEU A 752 -0.46 34.75 -42.59
CA LEU A 752 -0.82 33.48 -41.94
C LEU A 752 -1.94 33.72 -40.92
N LYS A 753 -2.76 32.69 -40.69
CA LYS A 753 -3.91 32.69 -39.78
C LYS A 753 -4.05 31.33 -39.10
N GLY A 754 -4.67 31.31 -37.92
CA GLY A 754 -5.01 30.08 -37.19
C GLY A 754 -3.78 29.20 -36.93
N VAL A 755 -3.93 27.89 -37.17
CA VAL A 755 -2.88 26.88 -36.92
C VAL A 755 -1.57 27.15 -37.69
N TYR A 756 -1.64 27.79 -38.85
CA TYR A 756 -0.45 28.16 -39.62
C TYR A 756 0.27 29.39 -39.07
N LEU A 757 -0.43 30.27 -38.34
CA LEU A 757 0.21 31.35 -37.60
C LEU A 757 0.87 30.79 -36.33
N GLU A 758 0.22 29.85 -35.66
CA GLU A 758 0.80 29.13 -34.51
C GLU A 758 2.08 28.39 -34.93
N SER A 759 2.07 27.73 -36.09
CA SER A 759 3.24 27.04 -36.67
C SER A 759 4.45 27.95 -36.93
N ALA A 760 4.22 29.25 -37.06
CA ALA A 760 5.23 30.24 -37.41
C ALA A 760 5.99 30.82 -36.22
N GLU A 761 5.54 30.62 -34.99
CA GLU A 761 6.26 31.04 -33.79
C GLU A 761 7.28 29.95 -33.41
N LEU A 762 8.56 30.28 -33.48
CA LEU A 762 9.70 29.36 -33.36
C LEU A 762 10.69 29.79 -32.26
N THR A 763 10.37 30.84 -31.52
CA THR A 763 11.25 31.46 -30.52
C THR A 763 10.65 31.53 -29.11
N ASP A 764 9.42 31.05 -28.91
CA ASP A 764 8.66 31.09 -27.67
C ASP A 764 8.47 32.53 -27.12
N ASP A 765 8.51 33.56 -27.98
CA ASP A 765 8.37 34.98 -27.58
C ASP A 765 6.97 35.56 -27.82
N ALA A 766 6.05 34.69 -28.24
CA ALA A 766 4.66 34.97 -28.60
C ALA A 766 4.49 35.95 -29.78
N LYS A 767 5.51 36.15 -30.62
CA LYS A 767 5.47 37.05 -31.79
C LYS A 767 6.15 36.43 -33.00
N VAL A 768 5.39 36.29 -34.09
CA VAL A 768 5.98 35.93 -35.39
C VAL A 768 6.74 37.12 -35.97
N SER A 769 8.06 37.02 -36.03
CA SER A 769 8.98 38.10 -36.35
C SER A 769 10.14 37.66 -37.25
N SER A 770 11.07 38.58 -37.50
CA SER A 770 12.32 38.26 -38.22
C SER A 770 13.21 37.25 -37.47
N ALA A 771 13.03 37.08 -36.16
CA ALA A 771 13.73 36.08 -35.36
C ALA A 771 13.29 34.65 -35.73
N ASP A 772 12.00 34.42 -35.94
CA ASP A 772 11.46 33.12 -36.40
C ASP A 772 11.92 32.81 -37.83
N LEU A 773 11.93 33.83 -38.69
CA LEU A 773 12.48 33.70 -40.03
C LEU A 773 13.95 33.26 -39.99
N LEU A 774 14.75 33.82 -39.08
CA LEU A 774 16.14 33.41 -38.86
C LEU A 774 16.21 31.96 -38.35
N ARG A 775 15.34 31.59 -37.39
CA ARG A 775 15.27 30.23 -36.83
C ARG A 775 15.00 29.19 -37.91
N MET A 776 14.10 29.49 -38.84
CA MET A 776 13.77 28.61 -39.95
C MET A 776 14.92 28.53 -40.98
N ARG A 777 15.61 29.64 -41.26
CA ARG A 777 16.85 29.60 -42.09
C ARG A 777 17.93 28.72 -41.46
N GLN A 778 18.15 28.83 -40.15
CA GLN A 778 19.12 28.00 -39.43
C GLN A 778 18.76 26.51 -39.51
N HIS A 779 17.47 26.18 -39.47
CA HIS A 779 17.02 24.80 -39.65
C HIS A 779 17.32 24.27 -41.05
N LEU A 780 16.97 25.04 -42.09
CA LEU A 780 17.22 24.68 -43.49
C LEU A 780 18.71 24.55 -43.81
N LEU A 781 19.57 25.32 -43.13
CA LEU A 781 21.03 25.24 -43.27
C LEU A 781 21.67 24.15 -42.39
N GLY A 782 20.88 23.38 -41.63
CA GLY A 782 21.38 22.34 -40.73
C GLY A 782 22.10 22.86 -39.48
N ILE A 783 22.09 24.17 -39.23
CA ILE A 783 22.79 24.83 -38.12
C ILE A 783 22.09 24.51 -36.79
N LYS A 784 20.76 24.63 -36.75
CA LYS A 784 19.99 24.39 -35.51
C LYS A 784 18.58 23.91 -35.85
N LYS A 785 18.24 22.67 -35.47
CA LYS A 785 16.93 22.07 -35.77
C LYS A 785 15.78 22.79 -35.04
N ILE A 786 14.62 22.91 -35.67
CA ILE A 786 13.37 23.35 -35.01
C ILE A 786 12.95 22.26 -34.02
N ARG A 787 12.52 22.67 -32.83
CA ARG A 787 12.00 21.78 -31.80
C ARG A 787 10.48 21.70 -31.99
N GLN A 788 9.96 20.48 -32.05
CA GLN A 788 8.52 20.21 -32.17
C GLN A 788 7.86 20.17 -30.79
#